data_AF-A0A151NTH5-F1
#
_entry.id   AF-A0A151NTH5-F1
#
_cell.length_a   1.000
_cell.length_b   1.000
_cell.length_c   1.000
_cell.angle_alpha   90.00
_cell.angle_beta   90.00
_cell.angle_gamma   90.00
#
_symmetry.space_group_name_H-M   'P 1'
#
loop_
_entity.id
_entity.type
_entity.pdbx_description
1 polymer ?
#
loop_
_entity_poly.entity_id
_entity_poly.type
_entity_poly.pdbx_seq_one_letter_code
_entity_poly.pdbx_strand_id
1 'polypeptide(L)'
;MAGAWEEIRRLAADFQRAQFAEVTQRLSERNCVELVAKLVAERRLDVLHTLDGKEYVTPAQISREIRQELQARAGRVNIVDLQQIINVDLLHIENRANDIVKSDRAIQLVLGQLIDESYLDQLAEEVNDKLQETGQVTISELCKAYDLPGDFLTQALSGRLGRIIRGQIDQDNRGVIFTEAFVSRHRARIRGLFSAMTRPTTVSNLITRYGFQEHLLYSVLEELVNTGRLKGTVVGGRQDKAVFVPDIYARTQSNWVDSFFKQNGYLEFDALSRLGIPDPVSYIKKRYKSSHLLFLSAACVGQGIVDQVEASVDEAISSGTWVDIATLLPSSLSVEDSGMLLQQVMRSFNKQSSAIVFIDTVVVSEKFINSCTDLFRDLMHQKAEKEMKNNPVHLITEEDLKQGSILENSFANKKDKKDERRKKATEGSGSVRGGGGGNAREIKIKKTKKKGRKDADSDEESQASSTSRNKHLEMLFMSQEEIQDVLRNHIQDCPEELIIELTEHLIRPLTKSYKEVVRSVFLSSTSSSSGASRKQTIRDLQEEVSNLYNNIRLFEKGAKHFTDETQTNLAKHLLKTVCTDITNLIFNFLAAELMMATDDHTAITSEIRKKIIGKLPEESKGALTKLHASLNGKSLEDFLLCLDSAAVACDIMVKRGDKKKERQVLFQHRQALIEQLKVTEDPALVLHLTSVLLFQFSTHCMVHAPGRCVPQIIAFLSTKIPEDQHSLLVKYQGLVVKQLINQNKKIGQGDDDTMDNQEEEEGAEDIRKELQEVTASVKDLVLRPRKPSVTEE
;
A
#
# COMPACT_ATOMS: atom_id res chain seq x y z
N MET A 1 68.36 64.09 -89.07
CA MET A 1 66.95 63.78 -89.46
C MET A 1 66.72 63.88 -90.97
N ALA A 2 67.22 64.92 -91.68
CA ALA A 2 67.03 65.04 -93.14
C ALA A 2 67.80 63.98 -93.97
N GLY A 3 69.06 63.70 -93.64
CA GLY A 3 69.88 62.70 -94.38
C GLY A 3 69.35 61.26 -94.29
N ALA A 4 68.74 60.87 -93.15
CA ALA A 4 68.11 59.56 -93.01
C ALA A 4 66.87 59.41 -93.91
N TRP A 5 66.14 60.50 -94.14
CA TRP A 5 64.98 60.51 -95.03
C TRP A 5 65.38 60.43 -96.52
N GLU A 6 66.49 61.08 -96.90
CA GLU A 6 67.05 60.94 -98.26
C GLU A 6 67.60 59.54 -98.51
N GLU A 7 68.20 58.92 -97.51
CA GLU A 7 68.70 57.54 -97.57
C GLU A 7 67.55 56.52 -97.69
N ILE A 8 66.47 56.70 -96.93
CA ILE A 8 65.23 55.92 -97.08
C ILE A 8 64.62 56.13 -98.47
N ARG A 9 64.61 57.35 -99.00
CA ARG A 9 64.06 57.65 -100.34
C ARG A 9 64.90 57.03 -101.44
N ARG A 10 66.22 57.02 -101.29
CA ARG A 10 67.15 56.37 -102.22
C ARG A 10 66.99 54.86 -102.16
N LEU A 11 66.89 54.27 -100.97
CA LEU A 11 66.61 52.83 -100.80
C LEU A 11 65.25 52.45 -101.39
N ALA A 12 64.22 53.29 -101.24
CA ALA A 12 62.92 53.07 -101.86
C ALA A 12 62.97 53.16 -103.40
N ALA A 13 63.75 54.09 -103.94
CA ALA A 13 63.96 54.22 -105.39
C ALA A 13 64.78 53.04 -105.96
N ASP A 14 65.82 52.61 -105.25
CA ASP A 14 66.62 51.44 -105.63
C ASP A 14 65.81 50.14 -105.50
N PHE A 15 64.92 50.04 -104.51
CA PHE A 15 63.96 48.95 -104.38
C PHE A 15 62.93 48.94 -105.52
N GLN A 16 62.39 50.10 -105.91
CA GLN A 16 61.53 50.21 -107.09
C GLN A 16 62.26 49.77 -108.36
N ARG A 17 63.51 50.22 -108.57
CA ARG A 17 64.32 49.77 -109.72
C ARG A 17 64.57 48.26 -109.71
N ALA A 18 64.83 47.68 -108.54
CA ALA A 18 65.00 46.24 -108.40
C ALA A 18 63.70 45.45 -108.66
N GLN A 19 62.54 46.01 -108.30
CA GLN A 19 61.22 45.40 -108.59
C GLN A 19 60.84 45.46 -110.08
N PHE A 20 61.24 46.53 -110.78
CA PHE A 20 61.01 46.69 -112.23
C PHE A 20 62.07 46.03 -113.11
N ALA A 21 63.15 45.48 -112.52
CA ALA A 21 64.10 44.67 -113.26
C ALA A 21 63.43 43.35 -113.69
N GLU A 22 63.27 43.13 -114.99
CA GLU A 22 62.79 41.85 -115.52
C GLU A 22 63.80 40.74 -115.21
N VAL A 23 63.52 39.98 -114.14
CA VAL A 23 64.25 38.76 -113.82
C VAL A 23 63.85 37.69 -114.84
N THR A 24 64.80 37.30 -115.69
CA THR A 24 64.63 36.39 -116.84
C THR A 24 64.30 34.94 -116.47
N GLN A 25 64.23 34.59 -115.18
CA GLN A 25 63.79 33.27 -114.71
C GLN A 25 62.91 33.40 -113.46
N ARG A 26 61.58 33.37 -113.64
CA ARG A 26 60.65 33.11 -112.53
C ARG A 26 60.56 31.60 -112.33
N LEU A 27 60.90 31.12 -111.14
CA LEU A 27 60.57 29.76 -110.73
C LEU A 27 59.04 29.63 -110.67
N SER A 28 58.49 28.61 -111.32
CA SER A 28 57.07 28.28 -111.15
C SER A 28 56.83 27.81 -109.71
N GLU A 29 55.61 27.98 -109.20
CA GLU A 29 55.22 27.50 -107.87
C GLU A 29 55.53 26.01 -107.70
N ARG A 30 55.31 25.21 -108.75
CA ARG A 30 55.66 23.80 -108.79
C ARG A 30 57.16 23.56 -108.58
N ASN A 31 58.02 24.33 -109.24
CA ASN A 31 59.47 24.20 -109.07
C ASN A 31 59.90 24.63 -107.65
N CYS A 32 59.27 25.65 -107.07
CA CYS A 32 59.51 26.06 -105.68
C CYS A 32 59.13 24.95 -104.69
N VAL A 33 57.97 24.32 -104.87
CA VAL A 33 57.53 23.19 -104.03
C VAL A 33 58.47 21.99 -104.16
N GLU A 34 58.90 21.64 -105.38
CA GLU A 34 59.84 20.54 -105.61
C GLU A 34 61.22 20.82 -105.00
N LEU A 35 61.71 22.06 -105.06
CA LEU A 35 62.96 22.47 -104.40
C LEU A 35 62.85 22.40 -102.88
N VAL A 36 61.75 22.90 -102.30
CA VAL A 36 61.52 22.84 -100.85
C VAL A 36 61.39 21.38 -100.40
N ALA A 37 60.65 20.54 -101.12
CA ALA A 37 60.53 19.12 -100.83
C ALA A 37 61.89 18.40 -100.87
N LYS A 38 62.77 18.75 -101.83
CA LYS A 38 64.14 18.22 -101.90
C LYS A 38 65.01 18.70 -100.72
N LEU A 39 64.89 19.96 -100.32
CA LEU A 39 65.61 20.51 -99.17
C LEU A 39 65.17 19.89 -97.83
N VAL A 40 63.88 19.57 -97.70
CA VAL A 40 63.32 18.82 -96.55
C VAL A 40 63.83 17.37 -96.55
N ALA A 41 63.84 16.69 -97.70
CA ALA A 41 64.35 15.33 -97.83
C ALA A 41 65.85 15.22 -97.51
N GLU A 42 66.65 16.23 -97.88
CA GLU A 42 68.08 16.34 -97.54
C GLU A 42 68.33 16.79 -96.08
N ARG A 43 67.27 17.00 -95.26
CA ARG A 43 67.32 17.53 -93.88
C ARG A 43 68.04 18.87 -93.75
N ARG A 44 68.05 19.66 -94.84
CA ARG A 44 68.67 21.00 -94.86
C ARG A 44 67.68 22.10 -94.49
N LEU A 45 66.39 21.80 -94.50
CA LEU A 45 65.30 22.71 -94.15
C LEU A 45 64.23 21.97 -93.34
N ASP A 46 63.85 22.51 -92.18
CA ASP A 46 62.75 22.02 -91.34
C ASP A 46 61.59 23.03 -91.40
N VAL A 47 60.55 22.68 -92.16
CA VAL A 47 59.39 23.54 -92.42
C VAL A 47 58.11 22.70 -92.34
N LEU A 48 57.07 23.31 -91.78
CA LEU A 48 55.74 22.73 -91.63
C LEU A 48 54.77 23.44 -92.56
N HIS A 49 53.76 22.74 -93.05
CA HIS A 49 52.73 23.37 -93.88
C HIS A 49 51.61 23.90 -92.98
N THR A 50 51.06 25.06 -93.32
CA THR A 50 49.79 25.52 -92.75
C THR A 50 48.65 24.57 -93.10
N LEU A 51 47.56 24.54 -92.32
CA LEU A 51 46.38 23.70 -92.59
C LEU A 51 45.75 23.98 -93.97
N ASP A 52 45.87 25.22 -94.46
CA ASP A 52 45.41 25.62 -95.80
C ASP A 52 46.36 25.19 -96.95
N GLY A 53 47.53 24.62 -96.63
CA GLY A 53 48.54 24.16 -97.59
C GLY A 53 49.23 25.26 -98.41
N LYS A 54 49.00 26.54 -98.08
CA LYS A 54 49.50 27.70 -98.86
C LYS A 54 50.87 28.18 -98.43
N GLU A 55 51.23 28.00 -97.15
CA GLU A 55 52.44 28.58 -96.57
C GLU A 55 53.29 27.53 -95.86
N TYR A 56 54.61 27.77 -95.86
CA TYR A 56 55.60 26.99 -95.13
C TYR A 56 56.06 27.78 -93.91
N VAL A 57 55.81 27.25 -92.71
CA VAL A 57 56.17 27.88 -91.45
C VAL A 57 57.36 27.16 -90.83
N THR A 58 58.39 27.92 -90.46
CA THR A 58 59.52 27.35 -89.71
C THR A 58 59.14 27.18 -88.23
N PRO A 59 59.69 26.18 -87.53
CA PRO A 59 59.37 26.00 -86.12
C PRO A 59 59.84 27.15 -85.21
N ALA A 60 60.89 27.88 -85.62
CA ALA A 60 61.33 29.10 -84.96
C ALA A 60 60.33 30.26 -85.12
N GLN A 61 59.62 30.31 -86.25
CA GLN A 61 58.54 31.26 -86.48
C GLN A 61 57.33 30.93 -85.60
N ILE A 62 56.91 29.67 -85.54
CA ILE A 62 55.83 29.21 -84.63
C ILE A 62 56.16 29.59 -83.18
N SER A 63 57.40 29.36 -82.75
CA SER A 63 57.83 29.71 -81.38
C SER A 63 57.82 31.22 -81.11
N ARG A 64 57.97 32.05 -82.14
CA ARG A 64 57.90 33.51 -82.04
C ARG A 64 56.45 33.98 -81.98
N GLU A 65 55.60 33.42 -82.84
CA GLU A 65 54.17 33.72 -82.88
C GLU A 65 53.48 33.29 -81.59
N ILE A 66 53.77 32.10 -81.04
CA ILE A 66 53.24 31.68 -79.73
C ILE A 66 53.60 32.70 -78.65
N ARG A 67 54.83 33.22 -78.63
CA ARG A 67 55.25 34.23 -77.64
C ARG A 67 54.59 35.59 -77.88
N GLN A 68 54.44 36.01 -79.13
CA GLN A 68 53.77 37.26 -79.47
C GLN A 68 52.28 37.21 -79.11
N GLU A 69 51.61 36.10 -79.41
CA GLU A 69 50.20 35.89 -79.04
C GLU A 69 50.03 35.80 -77.52
N LEU A 70 50.96 35.15 -76.81
CA LEU A 70 50.96 35.12 -75.35
C LEU A 70 51.06 36.53 -74.75
N GLN A 71 51.94 37.37 -75.29
CA GLN A 71 52.06 38.77 -74.85
C GLN A 71 50.85 39.62 -75.25
N ALA A 72 50.32 39.43 -76.46
CA ALA A 72 49.17 40.18 -76.97
C ALA A 72 47.89 39.91 -76.16
N ARG A 73 47.72 38.68 -75.66
CA ARG A 73 46.58 38.25 -74.82
C ARG A 73 46.86 38.38 -73.31
N ALA A 74 47.76 39.28 -72.92
CA ALA A 74 48.09 39.59 -71.52
C ALA A 74 48.52 38.35 -70.70
N GLY A 75 49.22 37.41 -71.32
CA GLY A 75 49.91 36.31 -70.64
C GLY A 75 49.11 35.03 -70.44
N ARG A 76 47.90 34.88 -71.00
CA ARG A 76 47.14 33.60 -70.96
C ARG A 76 46.53 33.24 -72.32
N VAL A 77 46.85 32.07 -72.86
CA VAL A 77 46.30 31.59 -74.13
C VAL A 77 46.06 30.07 -74.13
N ASN A 78 44.92 29.63 -74.67
CA ASN A 78 44.64 28.22 -74.90
C ASN A 78 45.38 27.71 -76.16
N ILE A 79 45.97 26.51 -76.10
CA ILE A 79 46.66 25.89 -77.25
C ILE A 79 45.71 25.71 -78.44
N VAL A 80 44.42 25.41 -78.21
CA VAL A 80 43.44 25.27 -79.29
C VAL A 80 43.20 26.61 -80.00
N ASP A 81 43.20 27.72 -79.26
CA ASP A 81 43.11 29.05 -79.86
C ASP A 81 44.36 29.38 -80.67
N LEU A 82 45.55 29.01 -80.16
CA LEU A 82 46.81 29.18 -80.90
C LEU A 82 46.80 28.41 -82.22
N GLN A 83 46.17 27.23 -82.27
CA GLN A 83 45.98 26.47 -83.50
C GLN A 83 45.21 27.25 -84.56
N GLN A 84 44.12 27.91 -84.17
CA GLN A 84 43.30 28.69 -85.10
C GLN A 84 44.01 29.95 -85.59
N ILE A 85 44.79 30.60 -84.73
CA ILE A 85 45.47 31.86 -85.05
C ILE A 85 46.71 31.61 -85.92
N ILE A 86 47.54 30.63 -85.55
CA ILE A 86 48.79 30.28 -86.24
C ILE A 86 48.52 29.42 -87.49
N ASN A 87 47.34 28.79 -87.58
CA ASN A 87 46.90 27.96 -88.69
C ASN A 87 47.84 26.77 -89.00
N VAL A 88 48.39 26.16 -87.94
CA VAL A 88 49.27 24.99 -87.98
C VAL A 88 48.62 23.86 -87.16
N ASP A 89 48.91 22.60 -87.49
CA ASP A 89 48.37 21.45 -86.77
C ASP A 89 48.69 21.46 -85.26
N LEU A 90 47.72 20.99 -84.47
CA LEU A 90 47.74 21.03 -83.00
C LEU A 90 48.99 20.35 -82.43
N LEU A 91 49.39 19.20 -83.00
CA LEU A 91 50.53 18.42 -82.54
C LEU A 91 51.83 19.22 -82.59
N HIS A 92 52.02 20.04 -83.63
CA HIS A 92 53.22 20.86 -83.76
C HIS A 92 53.22 22.03 -82.78
N ILE A 93 52.05 22.61 -82.52
CA ILE A 93 51.91 23.71 -81.55
C ILE A 93 52.09 23.20 -80.12
N GLU A 94 51.52 22.05 -79.77
CA GLU A 94 51.71 21.40 -78.45
C GLU A 94 53.18 21.06 -78.19
N ASN A 95 53.87 20.48 -79.17
CA ASN A 95 55.28 20.17 -79.04
C ASN A 95 56.12 21.44 -78.83
N ARG A 96 55.84 22.51 -79.58
CA ARG A 96 56.54 23.79 -79.42
C ARG A 96 56.18 24.53 -78.14
N ALA A 97 54.93 24.47 -77.70
CA ALA A 97 54.51 24.98 -76.40
C ALA A 97 55.29 24.29 -75.26
N ASN A 98 55.43 22.97 -75.32
CA ASN A 98 56.23 22.20 -74.35
C ASN A 98 57.73 22.56 -74.41
N ASP A 99 58.29 22.79 -75.59
CA ASP A 99 59.68 23.26 -75.74
C ASP A 99 59.87 24.66 -75.14
N ILE A 100 58.89 25.56 -75.30
CA ILE A 100 58.90 26.90 -74.71
C ILE A 100 58.87 26.82 -73.19
N VAL A 101 57.99 26.02 -72.60
CA VAL A 101 57.91 25.83 -71.13
C VAL A 101 59.20 25.23 -70.54
N LYS A 102 59.89 24.36 -71.29
CA LYS A 102 61.20 23.86 -70.87
C LYS A 102 62.30 24.92 -70.95
N SER A 103 62.21 25.81 -71.92
CA SER A 103 63.21 26.85 -72.18
C SER A 103 63.04 28.07 -71.27
N ASP A 104 61.80 28.40 -70.93
CA ASP A 104 61.42 29.57 -70.16
C ASP A 104 60.60 29.17 -68.93
N ARG A 105 61.16 29.41 -67.74
CA ARG A 105 60.52 29.06 -66.46
C ARG A 105 59.37 30.00 -66.09
N ALA A 106 59.27 31.16 -66.74
CA ALA A 106 58.16 32.10 -66.51
C ALA A 106 56.84 31.58 -67.10
N ILE A 107 56.90 30.69 -68.11
CA ILE A 107 55.73 30.18 -68.81
C ILE A 107 55.39 28.78 -68.29
N GLN A 108 54.13 28.56 -67.93
CA GLN A 108 53.62 27.30 -67.41
C GLN A 108 52.46 26.80 -68.28
N LEU A 109 52.38 25.49 -68.48
CA LEU A 109 51.30 24.84 -69.20
C LEU A 109 50.34 24.15 -68.22
N VAL A 110 49.09 24.60 -68.17
CA VAL A 110 48.06 24.09 -67.26
C VAL A 110 46.78 23.81 -68.04
N LEU A 111 46.30 22.56 -68.02
CA LEU A 111 45.07 22.13 -68.72
C LEU A 111 44.99 22.58 -70.20
N GLY A 112 46.11 22.57 -70.92
CA GLY A 112 46.17 23.02 -72.32
C GLY A 112 46.22 24.55 -72.50
N GLN A 113 46.47 25.31 -71.43
CA GLN A 113 46.63 26.76 -71.46
C GLN A 113 48.06 27.15 -71.10
N LEU A 114 48.68 27.99 -71.92
CA LEU A 114 49.94 28.65 -71.61
C LEU A 114 49.67 29.88 -70.76
N ILE A 115 50.35 29.96 -69.62
CA ILE A 115 50.20 31.03 -68.63
C ILE A 115 51.59 31.59 -68.33
N ASP A 116 51.76 32.89 -68.52
CA ASP A 116 52.98 33.62 -68.20
C ASP A 116 52.98 34.11 -66.73
N GLU A 117 54.17 34.31 -66.18
CA GLU A 117 54.33 34.79 -64.79
C GLU A 117 53.72 36.18 -64.60
N SER A 118 53.76 37.04 -65.62
CA SER A 118 53.15 38.37 -65.58
C SER A 118 51.62 38.32 -65.41
N TYR A 119 50.95 37.32 -65.97
CA TYR A 119 49.52 37.08 -65.75
C TYR A 119 49.25 36.68 -64.31
N LEU A 120 50.09 35.84 -63.72
CA LEU A 120 49.96 35.42 -62.31
C LEU A 120 50.19 36.58 -61.34
N ASP A 121 51.08 37.52 -61.67
CA ASP A 121 51.30 38.73 -60.89
C ASP A 121 50.09 39.67 -60.94
N GLN A 122 49.52 39.92 -62.12
CA GLN A 122 48.28 40.69 -62.28
C GLN A 122 47.10 40.03 -61.57
N LEU A 123 46.97 38.71 -61.72
CA LEU A 123 45.99 37.92 -60.99
C LEU A 123 46.15 38.06 -59.48
N ALA A 124 47.39 38.06 -58.98
CA ALA A 124 47.65 38.24 -57.56
C ALA A 124 47.31 39.66 -57.08
N GLU A 125 47.48 40.69 -57.90
CA GLU A 125 47.02 42.06 -57.60
C GLU A 125 45.49 42.12 -57.51
N GLU A 126 44.76 41.55 -58.48
CA GLU A 126 43.29 41.48 -58.44
C GLU A 126 42.79 40.70 -57.22
N VAL A 127 43.44 39.57 -56.91
CA VAL A 127 43.12 38.77 -55.73
C VAL A 127 43.41 39.55 -54.45
N ASN A 128 44.49 40.33 -54.41
CA ASN A 128 44.80 41.18 -53.27
C ASN A 128 43.74 42.28 -53.09
N ASP A 129 43.32 42.95 -54.16
CA ASP A 129 42.29 43.99 -54.09
C ASP A 129 40.96 43.42 -53.59
N LYS A 130 40.53 42.28 -54.15
CA LYS A 130 39.36 41.54 -53.66
C LYS A 130 39.52 41.16 -52.19
N LEU A 131 40.71 40.68 -51.79
CA LEU A 131 41.01 40.30 -50.42
C LEU A 131 40.97 41.49 -49.45
N GLN A 132 41.44 42.67 -49.84
CA GLN A 132 41.36 43.87 -49.01
C GLN A 132 39.92 44.39 -48.91
N GLU A 133 39.12 44.25 -49.97
CA GLU A 133 37.71 44.65 -49.98
C GLU A 133 36.84 43.75 -49.09
N THR A 134 36.95 42.42 -49.25
CA THR A 134 36.10 41.45 -48.55
C THR A 134 36.68 41.01 -47.20
N GLY A 135 38.00 41.14 -47.01
CA GLY A 135 38.76 40.67 -45.84
C GLY A 135 39.14 39.19 -45.88
N GLN A 136 38.45 38.38 -46.69
CA GLN A 136 38.71 36.94 -46.88
C GLN A 136 38.39 36.52 -48.32
N VAL A 137 39.16 35.57 -48.85
CA VAL A 137 38.93 34.97 -50.18
C VAL A 137 39.23 33.48 -50.11
N THR A 138 38.38 32.67 -50.74
CA THR A 138 38.60 31.22 -50.83
C THR A 138 39.18 30.81 -52.18
N ILE A 139 40.09 29.82 -52.17
CA ILE A 139 40.67 29.25 -53.41
C ILE A 139 39.57 28.66 -54.29
N SER A 140 38.51 28.08 -53.71
CA SER A 140 37.38 27.53 -54.48
C SER A 140 36.60 28.60 -55.26
N GLU A 141 36.44 29.80 -54.71
CA GLU A 141 35.86 30.95 -55.44
C GLU A 141 36.79 31.41 -56.56
N LEU A 142 38.10 31.45 -56.30
CA LEU A 142 39.10 31.81 -57.30
C LEU A 142 39.16 30.78 -58.45
N CYS A 143 39.06 29.48 -58.17
CA CYS A 143 38.98 28.45 -59.20
C CYS A 143 37.81 28.68 -60.16
N LYS A 144 36.63 29.05 -59.63
CA LYS A 144 35.45 29.33 -60.44
C LYS A 144 35.57 30.63 -61.24
N ALA A 145 36.15 31.66 -60.63
CA ALA A 145 36.29 32.97 -61.26
C ALA A 145 37.32 32.97 -62.39
N TYR A 146 38.43 32.23 -62.21
CA TYR A 146 39.57 32.26 -63.12
C TYR A 146 39.72 30.98 -63.96
N ASP A 147 38.89 29.95 -63.75
CA ASP A 147 38.95 28.67 -64.47
C ASP A 147 40.36 28.05 -64.44
N LEU A 148 40.92 27.93 -63.22
CA LEU A 148 42.24 27.36 -62.96
C LEU A 148 42.18 26.34 -61.82
N PRO A 149 43.00 25.28 -61.85
CA PRO A 149 43.04 24.27 -60.80
C PRO A 149 43.39 24.87 -59.43
N GLY A 150 42.74 24.36 -58.37
CA GLY A 150 42.94 24.88 -57.00
C GLY A 150 44.34 24.68 -56.45
N ASP A 151 44.97 23.54 -56.73
CA ASP A 151 46.34 23.27 -56.30
C ASP A 151 47.33 24.24 -56.99
N PHE A 152 47.09 24.52 -58.26
CA PHE A 152 47.88 25.47 -59.05
C PHE A 152 47.75 26.88 -58.49
N LEU A 153 46.52 27.35 -58.25
CA LEU A 153 46.28 28.67 -57.65
C LEU A 153 46.88 28.76 -56.24
N THR A 154 46.75 27.72 -55.42
CA THR A 154 47.32 27.69 -54.07
C THR A 154 48.84 27.86 -54.13
N GLN A 155 49.51 27.12 -55.02
CA GLN A 155 50.97 27.24 -55.20
C GLN A 155 51.36 28.64 -55.74
N ALA A 156 50.69 29.12 -56.79
CA ALA A 156 50.99 30.39 -57.44
C ALA A 156 50.80 31.59 -56.50
N LEU A 157 49.71 31.59 -55.72
CA LEU A 157 49.41 32.63 -54.75
C LEU A 157 50.30 32.53 -53.51
N SER A 158 50.62 31.32 -53.03
CA SER A 158 51.49 31.13 -51.86
C SER A 158 52.89 31.73 -52.04
N GLY A 159 53.46 31.65 -53.25
CA GLY A 159 54.74 32.27 -53.58
C GLY A 159 54.69 33.81 -53.63
N ARG A 160 53.49 34.41 -53.67
CA ARG A 160 53.24 35.85 -53.79
C ARG A 160 52.67 36.47 -52.50
N LEU A 161 52.41 35.65 -51.48
CA LEU A 161 52.00 36.11 -50.15
C LEU A 161 53.11 36.93 -49.49
N GLY A 162 52.72 38.02 -48.83
CA GLY A 162 53.65 38.94 -48.17
C GLY A 162 54.40 39.87 -49.12
N ARG A 163 54.39 39.61 -50.43
CA ARG A 163 54.97 40.49 -51.45
C ARG A 163 53.89 41.30 -52.16
N ILE A 164 53.04 40.63 -52.95
CA ILE A 164 51.94 41.24 -53.70
C ILE A 164 50.66 41.13 -52.87
N ILE A 165 50.37 39.94 -52.37
CA ILE A 165 49.16 39.67 -51.59
C ILE A 165 49.44 39.93 -50.12
N ARG A 166 48.78 40.94 -49.54
CA ARG A 166 48.84 41.27 -48.12
C ARG A 166 47.81 40.45 -47.33
N GLY A 167 48.04 39.14 -47.26
CA GLY A 167 47.19 38.18 -46.58
C GLY A 167 47.98 37.03 -45.97
N GLN A 168 47.31 36.23 -45.16
CA GLN A 168 47.82 35.00 -44.56
C GLN A 168 46.91 33.84 -44.96
N ILE A 169 47.51 32.69 -45.25
CA ILE A 169 46.78 31.43 -45.45
C ILE A 169 46.53 30.80 -44.08
N ASP A 170 45.35 30.21 -43.90
CA ASP A 170 45.06 29.40 -42.73
C ASP A 170 45.97 28.16 -42.66
N GLN A 171 46.59 27.93 -41.50
CA GLN A 171 47.42 26.75 -41.29
C GLN A 171 46.59 25.47 -41.33
N ASP A 172 45.34 25.55 -40.86
CA ASP A 172 44.41 24.41 -40.80
C ASP A 172 43.60 24.25 -42.10
N ASN A 173 43.41 25.33 -42.87
CA ASN A 173 42.68 25.33 -44.14
C ASN A 173 43.41 26.13 -45.24
N ARG A 174 44.29 25.45 -45.97
CA ARG A 174 45.07 26.03 -47.08
C ARG A 174 44.23 26.65 -48.21
N GLY A 175 42.92 26.40 -48.22
CA GLY A 175 41.98 26.96 -49.18
C GLY A 175 41.45 28.36 -48.86
N VAL A 176 41.86 28.99 -47.74
CA VAL A 176 41.36 30.32 -47.34
C VAL A 176 42.51 31.28 -47.09
N ILE A 177 42.40 32.48 -47.67
CA ILE A 177 43.30 33.60 -47.46
C ILE A 177 42.54 34.70 -46.73
N PHE A 178 43.10 35.22 -45.65
CA PHE A 178 42.51 36.30 -44.86
C PHE A 178 43.50 37.43 -44.61
N THR A 179 42.97 38.62 -44.36
CA THR A 179 43.76 39.78 -43.91
C THR A 179 43.93 39.76 -42.40
N GLU A 180 45.03 40.33 -41.90
CA GLU A 180 45.25 40.52 -40.46
C GLU A 180 44.17 41.42 -39.83
N ALA A 181 43.70 42.41 -40.59
CA ALA A 181 42.61 43.29 -40.18
C ALA A 181 41.29 42.53 -40.00
N PHE A 182 40.99 41.58 -40.89
CA PHE A 182 39.81 40.71 -40.79
C PHE A 182 39.87 39.84 -39.53
N VAL A 183 40.98 39.14 -39.31
CA VAL A 183 41.19 38.30 -38.11
C VAL A 183 41.09 39.13 -36.83
N SER A 184 41.73 40.31 -36.79
CA SER A 184 41.68 41.23 -35.65
C SER A 184 40.27 41.73 -35.35
N ARG A 185 39.50 42.09 -36.39
CA ARG A 185 38.10 42.48 -36.27
C ARG A 185 37.24 41.32 -35.77
N HIS A 186 37.42 40.12 -36.32
CA HIS A 186 36.73 38.92 -35.85
C HIS A 186 37.05 38.62 -34.39
N ARG A 187 38.32 38.64 -34.00
CA ARG A 187 38.77 38.49 -32.60
C ARG A 187 38.15 39.54 -31.68
N ALA A 188 38.07 40.80 -32.10
CA ALA A 188 37.44 41.86 -31.32
C ALA A 188 35.93 41.64 -31.15
N ARG A 189 35.22 41.20 -32.20
CA ARG A 189 33.80 40.85 -32.17
C ARG A 189 33.53 39.67 -31.22
N ILE A 190 34.32 38.60 -31.34
CA ILE A 190 34.25 37.41 -30.46
C ILE A 190 34.47 37.85 -29.01
N ARG A 191 35.57 38.56 -28.75
CA ARG A 191 35.86 39.08 -27.41
C ARG A 191 34.70 39.90 -26.84
N GLY A 192 34.15 40.83 -27.63
CA GLY A 192 33.03 41.67 -27.20
C GLY A 192 31.78 40.86 -26.86
N LEU A 193 31.41 39.93 -27.74
CA LEU A 193 30.24 39.07 -27.58
C LEU A 193 30.35 38.21 -26.31
N PHE A 194 31.43 37.42 -26.20
CA PHE A 194 31.59 36.48 -25.08
C PHE A 194 31.88 37.17 -23.74
N SER A 195 32.40 38.41 -23.75
CA SER A 195 32.54 39.21 -22.52
C SER A 195 31.20 39.68 -21.96
N ALA A 196 30.18 39.86 -22.80
CA ALA A 196 28.86 40.34 -22.39
C ALA A 196 27.93 39.20 -21.92
N MET A 197 28.33 37.95 -22.13
CA MET A 197 27.50 36.80 -21.80
C MET A 197 27.52 36.50 -20.31
N THR A 198 26.32 36.46 -19.72
CA THR A 198 26.12 36.19 -18.29
C THR A 198 25.40 34.86 -18.04
N ARG A 199 25.01 34.13 -19.09
CA ARG A 199 24.32 32.85 -19.03
C ARG A 199 24.98 31.83 -19.95
N PRO A 200 24.91 30.52 -19.63
CA PRO A 200 25.34 29.46 -20.52
C PRO A 200 24.65 29.58 -21.88
N THR A 201 25.42 29.64 -22.96
CA THR A 201 24.86 29.79 -24.32
C THR A 201 25.61 28.90 -25.31
N THR A 202 24.85 28.26 -26.18
CA THR A 202 25.37 27.41 -27.26
C THR A 202 26.12 28.24 -28.30
N VAL A 203 27.34 27.82 -28.63
CA VAL A 203 28.23 28.50 -29.57
C VAL A 203 27.70 28.42 -31.01
N SER A 204 27.10 27.30 -31.42
CA SER A 204 26.54 27.13 -32.77
C SER A 204 25.45 28.14 -33.13
N ASN A 205 24.56 28.44 -32.19
CA ASN A 205 23.55 29.50 -32.36
C ASN A 205 24.18 30.88 -32.62
N LEU A 206 25.36 31.15 -32.03
CA LEU A 206 26.09 32.40 -32.23
C LEU A 206 26.80 32.44 -33.58
N ILE A 207 27.31 31.29 -34.05
CA ILE A 207 27.90 31.15 -35.39
C ILE A 207 26.90 31.58 -36.44
N THR A 208 25.71 30.96 -36.46
CA THR A 208 24.66 31.24 -37.44
C THR A 208 24.13 32.65 -37.33
N ARG A 209 23.88 33.15 -36.10
CA ARG A 209 23.30 34.48 -35.88
C ARG A 209 24.23 35.63 -36.29
N TYR A 210 25.53 35.49 -36.05
CA TYR A 210 26.50 36.57 -36.27
C TYR A 210 27.42 36.35 -37.49
N GLY A 211 27.22 35.25 -38.22
CA GLY A 211 27.99 34.91 -39.42
C GLY A 211 29.47 34.70 -39.12
N PHE A 212 29.80 34.08 -37.98
CA PHE A 212 31.20 33.75 -37.68
C PHE A 212 31.65 32.54 -38.50
N GLN A 213 32.92 32.52 -38.89
CA GLN A 213 33.53 31.30 -39.39
C GLN A 213 33.81 30.36 -38.22
N GLU A 214 33.31 29.13 -38.31
CA GLU A 214 33.33 28.15 -37.21
C GLU A 214 34.74 27.84 -36.71
N HIS A 215 35.67 27.54 -37.62
CA HIS A 215 37.05 27.23 -37.28
C HIS A 215 37.76 28.40 -36.57
N LEU A 216 37.66 29.60 -37.13
CA LEU A 216 38.26 30.81 -36.56
C LEU A 216 37.63 31.17 -35.21
N LEU A 217 36.33 30.94 -35.05
CA LEU A 217 35.64 31.19 -33.79
C LEU A 217 36.18 30.29 -32.68
N TYR A 218 36.26 28.98 -32.90
CA TYR A 218 36.71 28.05 -31.87
C TYR A 218 38.17 28.27 -31.49
N SER A 219 39.05 28.50 -32.47
CA SER A 219 40.48 28.75 -32.19
C SER A 219 40.68 30.01 -31.36
N VAL A 220 40.05 31.12 -31.76
CA VAL A 220 40.14 32.40 -31.05
C VAL A 220 39.46 32.34 -29.68
N LEU A 221 38.31 31.68 -29.57
CA LEU A 221 37.60 31.54 -28.29
C LEU A 221 38.43 30.73 -27.29
N GLU A 222 39.01 29.61 -27.72
CA GLU A 222 39.87 28.76 -26.90
C GLU A 222 41.13 29.52 -26.47
N GLU A 223 41.77 30.26 -27.38
CA GLU A 223 42.92 31.10 -27.06
C GLU A 223 42.54 32.18 -26.02
N LEU A 224 41.41 32.88 -26.21
CA LEU A 224 40.96 33.93 -25.30
C LEU A 224 40.57 33.40 -23.90
N VAL A 225 40.09 32.16 -23.81
CA VAL A 225 39.81 31.48 -22.54
C VAL A 225 41.11 31.02 -21.88
N ASN A 226 42.02 30.38 -22.62
CA ASN A 226 43.30 29.88 -22.11
C ASN A 226 44.22 31.02 -21.65
N THR A 227 44.19 32.16 -22.34
CA THR A 227 44.90 33.39 -21.92
C THR A 227 44.23 34.12 -20.76
N GLY A 228 43.06 33.66 -20.30
CA GLY A 228 42.30 34.26 -19.21
C GLY A 228 41.65 35.61 -19.55
N ARG A 229 41.66 36.02 -20.82
CA ARG A 229 41.03 37.28 -21.25
C ARG A 229 39.51 37.21 -21.19
N LEU A 230 38.94 36.04 -21.49
CA LEU A 230 37.54 35.71 -21.29
C LEU A 230 37.41 34.82 -20.05
N LYS A 231 36.58 35.25 -19.11
CA LYS A 231 36.32 34.53 -17.85
C LYS A 231 35.13 33.60 -18.03
N GLY A 232 35.42 32.37 -18.45
CA GLY A 232 34.44 31.32 -18.63
C GLY A 232 35.09 30.05 -19.17
N THR A 233 34.31 28.99 -19.26
CA THR A 233 34.76 27.68 -19.78
C THR A 233 33.89 27.25 -20.95
N VAL A 234 34.51 26.60 -21.94
CA VAL A 234 33.79 26.00 -23.06
C VAL A 234 33.60 24.52 -22.75
N VAL A 235 32.34 24.09 -22.63
CA VAL A 235 31.95 22.70 -22.37
C VAL A 235 31.42 22.11 -23.66
N GLY A 236 31.81 20.87 -24.01
CA GLY A 236 31.35 20.21 -25.25
C GLY A 236 32.33 20.27 -26.44
N GLY A 237 33.55 20.77 -26.24
CA GLY A 237 34.61 20.74 -27.25
C GLY A 237 34.36 21.67 -28.46
N ARG A 238 34.95 21.33 -29.61
CA ARG A 238 34.77 22.04 -30.91
C ARG A 238 33.64 21.41 -31.76
N GLN A 239 32.53 21.05 -31.13
CA GLN A 239 31.38 20.43 -31.80
C GLN A 239 30.13 21.30 -31.67
N ASP A 240 29.07 20.96 -32.40
CA ASP A 240 27.78 21.67 -32.40
C ASP A 240 27.12 21.76 -31.00
N LYS A 241 27.54 20.92 -30.05
CA LYS A 241 27.11 20.94 -28.64
C LYS A 241 27.96 21.84 -27.74
N ALA A 242 28.87 22.64 -28.29
CA ALA A 242 29.72 23.54 -27.52
C ALA A 242 28.86 24.62 -26.82
N VAL A 243 29.00 24.72 -25.51
CA VAL A 243 28.34 25.73 -24.67
C VAL A 243 29.41 26.52 -23.94
N PHE A 244 29.36 27.84 -24.07
CA PHE A 244 30.18 28.74 -23.26
C PHE A 244 29.48 29.02 -21.94
N VAL A 245 30.14 28.70 -20.83
CA VAL A 245 29.67 28.93 -19.46
C VAL A 245 30.50 30.06 -18.84
N PRO A 246 29.92 31.26 -18.66
CA PRO A 246 30.62 32.38 -18.04
C PRO A 246 30.96 32.12 -16.56
N ASP A 247 32.12 32.57 -16.09
CA ASP A 247 32.52 32.43 -14.68
C ASP A 247 31.56 33.14 -13.73
N ILE A 248 31.00 34.28 -14.15
CA ILE A 248 30.05 35.04 -13.34
C ILE A 248 28.80 34.22 -13.03
N TYR A 249 28.35 33.40 -13.98
CA TYR A 249 27.22 32.50 -13.80
C TYR A 249 27.57 31.42 -12.76
N ALA A 250 28.69 30.71 -12.95
CA ALA A 250 29.13 29.67 -12.02
C ALA A 250 29.38 30.20 -10.59
N ARG A 251 29.92 31.43 -10.47
CA ARG A 251 30.08 32.12 -9.18
C ARG A 251 28.74 32.50 -8.56
N THR A 252 27.80 33.00 -9.34
CA THR A 252 26.46 33.38 -8.85
C THR A 252 25.71 32.15 -8.35
N GLN A 253 25.75 31.04 -9.11
CA GLN A 253 25.19 29.76 -8.67
C GLN A 253 25.81 29.32 -7.34
N SER A 254 27.14 29.28 -7.30
CA SER A 254 27.92 28.89 -6.11
C SER A 254 27.60 29.74 -4.88
N ASN A 255 27.57 31.06 -5.04
CA ASN A 255 27.29 32.00 -3.96
C ASN A 255 25.85 31.88 -3.45
N TRP A 256 24.88 31.65 -4.36
CA TRP A 256 23.49 31.41 -3.98
C TRP A 256 23.38 30.13 -3.14
N VAL A 257 24.01 29.03 -3.58
CA VAL A 257 24.02 27.75 -2.85
C VAL A 257 24.64 27.91 -1.47
N ASP A 258 25.79 28.59 -1.37
CA ASP A 258 26.47 28.81 -0.09
C ASP A 258 25.65 29.69 0.85
N SER A 259 25.04 30.76 0.33
CA SER A 259 24.23 31.70 1.13
C SER A 259 22.94 31.04 1.62
N PHE A 260 22.26 30.31 0.75
CA PHE A 260 21.03 29.59 1.08
C PHE A 260 21.30 28.52 2.15
N PHE A 261 22.35 27.71 1.97
CA PHE A 261 22.68 26.68 2.95
C PHE A 261 23.09 27.28 4.31
N LYS A 262 23.84 28.37 4.32
CA LYS A 262 24.20 29.07 5.58
C LYS A 262 22.99 29.64 6.32
N GLN A 263 21.99 30.14 5.59
CA GLN A 263 20.83 30.79 6.18
C GLN A 263 19.79 29.77 6.66
N ASN A 264 19.55 28.73 5.87
CA ASN A 264 18.43 27.81 6.08
C ASN A 264 18.86 26.44 6.64
N GLY A 265 20.12 26.05 6.47
CA GLY A 265 20.62 24.76 6.96
C GLY A 265 20.24 23.54 6.11
N TYR A 266 19.57 23.73 4.97
CA TYR A 266 19.21 22.66 4.02
C TYR A 266 19.36 23.12 2.56
N LEU A 267 19.31 22.19 1.61
CA LEU A 267 19.30 22.44 0.15
C LEU A 267 18.36 21.49 -0.58
N GLU A 268 17.44 22.03 -1.36
CA GLU A 268 16.56 21.26 -2.24
C GLU A 268 17.27 20.86 -3.54
N PHE A 269 17.09 19.61 -3.97
CA PHE A 269 17.67 19.17 -5.25
C PHE A 269 16.97 19.79 -6.46
N ASP A 270 15.67 20.07 -6.36
CA ASP A 270 14.95 20.75 -7.44
C ASP A 270 15.39 22.21 -7.58
N ALA A 271 15.62 22.93 -6.47
CA ALA A 271 16.15 24.29 -6.52
C ALA A 271 17.52 24.34 -7.22
N LEU A 272 18.39 23.37 -6.95
CA LEU A 272 19.69 23.24 -7.62
C LEU A 272 19.56 22.89 -9.11
N SER A 273 18.60 22.04 -9.46
CA SER A 273 18.29 21.69 -10.85
C SER A 273 17.79 22.91 -11.63
N ARG A 274 16.86 23.68 -11.06
CA ARG A 274 16.37 24.96 -11.61
C ARG A 274 17.47 26.01 -11.73
N LEU A 275 18.45 25.99 -10.83
CA LEU A 275 19.61 26.88 -10.89
C LEU A 275 20.54 26.54 -12.07
N GLY A 276 20.42 25.37 -12.67
CA GLY A 276 21.22 24.89 -13.81
C GLY A 276 22.35 23.93 -13.41
N ILE A 277 22.23 23.24 -12.28
CA ILE A 277 23.16 22.19 -11.85
C ILE A 277 22.54 20.83 -12.20
N PRO A 278 23.07 20.09 -13.20
CA PRO A 278 22.44 18.86 -13.69
C PRO A 278 22.55 17.68 -12.73
N ASP A 279 23.57 17.65 -11.86
CA ASP A 279 23.74 16.63 -10.81
C ASP A 279 23.90 17.31 -9.44
N PRO A 280 22.80 17.58 -8.73
CA PRO A 280 22.81 18.23 -7.42
C PRO A 280 23.62 17.45 -6.37
N VAL A 281 23.47 16.12 -6.32
CA VAL A 281 24.05 15.29 -5.26
C VAL A 281 25.57 15.27 -5.37
N SER A 282 26.12 15.03 -6.57
CA SER A 282 27.57 15.05 -6.77
C SER A 282 28.16 16.45 -6.58
N TYR A 283 27.42 17.49 -6.99
CA TYR A 283 27.84 18.88 -6.78
C TYR A 283 28.01 19.20 -5.30
N ILE A 284 27.00 18.89 -4.47
CA ILE A 284 27.02 19.11 -3.02
C ILE A 284 28.15 18.32 -2.37
N LYS A 285 28.30 17.02 -2.69
CA LYS A 285 29.39 16.16 -2.16
C LYS A 285 30.78 16.72 -2.49
N LYS A 286 30.97 17.26 -3.70
CA LYS A 286 32.24 17.86 -4.11
C LYS A 286 32.51 19.18 -3.39
N ARG A 287 31.47 19.97 -3.12
CA ARG A 287 31.56 21.30 -2.52
C ARG A 287 31.72 21.26 -0.99
N TYR A 288 30.95 20.42 -0.30
CA TYR A 288 30.89 20.33 1.16
C TYR A 288 31.54 19.05 1.72
N LYS A 289 32.76 18.73 1.28
CA LYS A 289 33.46 17.48 1.66
C LYS A 289 33.68 17.30 3.17
N SER A 290 33.76 18.40 3.91
CA SER A 290 34.03 18.42 5.35
C SER A 290 32.78 18.52 6.22
N SER A 291 31.61 18.75 5.62
CA SER A 291 30.36 18.92 6.36
C SER A 291 29.59 17.61 6.40
N HIS A 292 29.16 17.18 7.57
CA HIS A 292 28.23 16.07 7.70
C HIS A 292 26.85 16.54 7.24
N LEU A 293 26.45 16.10 6.04
CA LEU A 293 25.16 16.37 5.44
C LEU A 293 24.39 15.06 5.29
N LEU A 294 23.13 15.08 5.69
CA LEU A 294 22.20 13.98 5.46
C LEU A 294 21.53 14.18 4.10
N PHE A 295 21.69 13.22 3.19
CA PHE A 295 21.04 13.22 1.89
C PHE A 295 19.71 12.47 2.02
N LEU A 296 18.61 13.15 1.77
CA LEU A 296 17.26 12.60 1.73
C LEU A 296 16.84 12.38 0.27
N SER A 297 15.56 12.16 -0.01
CA SER A 297 15.07 11.89 -1.36
C SER A 297 14.96 13.18 -2.20
N ALA A 298 14.38 14.25 -1.65
CA ALA A 298 14.18 15.51 -2.38
C ALA A 298 15.13 16.65 -1.96
N ALA A 299 15.77 16.53 -0.79
CA ALA A 299 16.68 17.55 -0.26
C ALA A 299 17.87 16.95 0.49
N CYS A 300 18.85 17.79 0.81
CA CYS A 300 19.86 17.48 1.82
C CYS A 300 19.77 18.43 3.01
N VAL A 301 20.01 17.90 4.19
CA VAL A 301 19.85 18.60 5.46
C VAL A 301 21.19 18.63 6.20
N GLY A 302 21.53 19.78 6.78
CA GLY A 302 22.71 19.96 7.60
C GLY A 302 22.54 19.45 9.03
N GLN A 303 23.66 19.21 9.71
CA GLN A 303 23.65 18.65 11.07
C GLN A 303 22.81 19.45 12.07
N GLY A 304 22.71 20.78 11.94
CA GLY A 304 21.93 21.59 12.90
C GLY A 304 20.44 21.25 12.95
N ILE A 305 19.82 20.88 11.83
CA ILE A 305 18.41 20.44 11.80
C ILE A 305 18.29 19.03 12.37
N VAL A 306 19.28 18.17 12.11
CA VAL A 306 19.33 16.81 12.70
C VAL A 306 19.42 16.90 14.22
N ASP A 307 20.30 17.74 14.75
CA ASP A 307 20.49 17.97 16.19
C ASP A 307 19.21 18.57 16.83
N GLN A 308 18.50 19.44 16.11
CA GLN A 308 17.23 20.00 16.58
C GLN A 308 16.14 18.92 16.71
N VAL A 309 16.00 18.05 15.71
CA VAL A 309 15.05 16.93 15.77
C VAL A 309 15.46 15.92 16.86
N GLU A 310 16.76 15.63 16.99
CA GLU A 310 17.31 14.76 18.04
C GLU A 310 16.96 15.30 19.44
N ALA A 311 17.13 16.60 19.67
CA ALA A 311 16.78 17.25 20.93
C ALA A 311 15.28 17.20 21.24
N SER A 312 14.41 17.47 20.25
CA SER A 312 12.96 17.43 20.44
C SER A 312 12.44 16.00 20.68
N VAL A 313 13.04 15.00 20.03
CA VAL A 313 12.74 13.59 20.29
C VAL A 313 13.14 13.19 21.71
N ASP A 314 14.34 13.58 22.17
CA ASP A 314 14.80 13.28 23.53
C ASP A 314 13.93 13.97 24.60
N GLU A 315 13.48 15.21 24.33
CA GLU A 315 12.52 15.92 25.18
C GLU A 315 11.17 15.18 25.26
N ALA A 316 10.63 14.70 24.14
CA ALA A 316 9.38 13.94 24.12
C ALA A 316 9.49 12.61 24.90
N ILE A 317 10.61 11.90 24.77
CA ILE A 317 10.89 10.66 25.48
C ILE A 317 11.03 10.89 26.99
N SER A 318 11.77 11.93 27.39
CA SER A 318 12.01 12.23 28.79
C SER A 318 10.74 12.70 29.51
N SER A 319 9.96 13.60 28.88
CA SER A 319 8.71 14.15 29.40
C SER A 319 7.52 13.19 29.31
N GLY A 320 7.61 12.13 28.49
CA GLY A 320 6.51 11.19 28.31
C GLY A 320 5.38 11.73 27.44
N THR A 321 5.72 12.52 26.41
CA THR A 321 4.78 13.16 25.49
C THR A 321 4.95 12.62 24.06
N TRP A 322 4.32 13.28 23.09
CA TRP A 322 4.45 13.04 21.65
C TRP A 322 4.96 14.31 20.97
N VAL A 323 5.64 14.18 19.83
CA VAL A 323 6.12 15.31 19.03
C VAL A 323 5.96 15.02 17.54
N ASP A 324 5.40 15.97 16.80
CA ASP A 324 5.38 15.95 15.34
C ASP A 324 6.57 16.73 14.79
N ILE A 325 7.52 16.02 14.16
CA ILE A 325 8.73 16.64 13.61
C ILE A 325 8.43 17.50 12.39
N ALA A 326 7.31 17.29 11.69
CA ALA A 326 6.97 18.07 10.50
C ALA A 326 6.82 19.57 10.83
N THR A 327 6.42 19.89 12.07
CA THR A 327 6.33 21.27 12.56
C THR A 327 7.69 21.94 12.76
N LEU A 328 8.76 21.16 12.94
CA LEU A 328 10.13 21.62 13.16
C LEU A 328 10.92 21.68 11.85
N LEU A 329 10.45 20.99 10.82
CA LEU A 329 11.11 20.86 9.54
C LEU A 329 10.64 21.95 8.55
N PRO A 330 11.54 22.41 7.66
CA PRO A 330 11.15 23.27 6.55
C PRO A 330 10.05 22.65 5.69
N SER A 331 9.06 23.46 5.27
CA SER A 331 7.91 23.03 4.45
C SER A 331 8.27 22.48 3.06
N SER A 332 9.54 22.61 2.65
CA SER A 332 10.08 22.06 1.42
C SER A 332 10.41 20.56 1.50
N LEU A 333 10.51 20.00 2.70
CA LEU A 333 10.77 18.58 2.91
C LEU A 333 9.47 17.79 2.75
N SER A 334 9.56 16.65 2.06
CA SER A 334 8.42 15.74 1.94
C SER A 334 8.19 14.94 3.23
N VAL A 335 7.03 14.26 3.30
CA VAL A 335 6.74 13.32 4.39
C VAL A 335 7.76 12.17 4.39
N GLU A 336 8.15 11.68 3.19
CA GLU A 336 9.19 10.65 3.04
C GLU A 336 10.56 11.13 3.55
N ASP A 337 10.94 12.38 3.25
CA ASP A 337 12.18 12.99 3.73
C ASP A 337 12.19 13.09 5.26
N SER A 338 11.05 13.47 5.84
CA SER A 338 10.85 13.55 7.28
C SER A 338 10.99 12.18 7.95
N GLY A 339 10.40 11.14 7.35
CA GLY A 339 10.55 9.75 7.80
C GLY A 339 11.98 9.23 7.71
N MET A 340 12.70 9.52 6.62
CA MET A 340 14.11 9.15 6.48
C MET A 340 14.99 9.83 7.54
N LEU A 341 14.74 11.11 7.81
CA LEU A 341 15.45 11.85 8.86
C LEU A 341 15.16 11.25 10.23
N LEU A 342 13.90 10.96 10.52
CA LEU A 342 13.47 10.39 11.78
C LEU A 342 14.03 8.99 12.02
N GLN A 343 14.04 8.12 11.01
CA GLN A 343 14.66 6.80 11.09
C GLN A 343 16.16 6.90 11.42
N GLN A 344 16.86 7.88 10.85
CA GLN A 344 18.27 8.08 11.12
C GLN A 344 18.51 8.56 12.56
N VAL A 345 17.68 9.48 13.06
CA VAL A 345 17.71 9.93 14.46
C VAL A 345 17.38 8.76 15.40
N MET A 346 16.34 7.97 15.12
CA MET A 346 15.93 6.81 15.91
C MET A 346 17.01 5.73 15.99
N ARG A 347 17.85 5.55 14.95
CA ARG A 347 19.00 4.64 15.02
C ARG A 347 20.01 5.03 16.13
N SER A 348 20.15 6.31 16.43
CA SER A 348 20.97 6.78 17.56
C SER A 348 20.33 6.42 18.91
N PHE A 349 19.00 6.46 19.00
CA PHE A 349 18.23 6.17 20.21
C PHE A 349 17.86 4.69 20.42
N ASN A 350 17.94 3.83 19.40
CA ASN A 350 17.56 2.40 19.42
C ASN A 350 18.31 1.53 20.46
N LYS A 351 19.26 2.09 21.22
CA LYS A 351 19.83 1.43 22.41
C LYS A 351 18.90 1.49 23.63
N GLN A 352 17.90 2.35 23.63
CA GLN A 352 16.91 2.55 24.69
C GLN A 352 15.52 2.54 24.03
N SER A 353 14.90 1.36 23.93
CA SER A 353 13.53 1.17 23.40
C SER A 353 12.54 1.99 24.22
N SER A 354 12.28 3.24 23.82
CA SER A 354 11.49 4.18 24.61
C SER A 354 10.58 5.09 23.77
N ALA A 355 10.62 4.95 22.44
CA ALA A 355 9.79 5.68 21.48
C ALA A 355 9.35 4.79 20.32
N ILE A 356 8.15 5.07 19.81
CA ILE A 356 7.56 4.46 18.61
C ILE A 356 7.23 5.58 17.64
N VAL A 357 7.48 5.34 16.35
CA VAL A 357 7.19 6.27 15.26
C VAL A 357 5.83 5.90 14.66
N PHE A 358 4.98 6.91 14.47
CA PHE A 358 3.67 6.84 13.82
C PHE A 358 3.61 7.82 12.64
N ILE A 359 2.91 7.46 11.56
CA ILE A 359 2.70 8.30 10.37
C ILE A 359 4.01 8.86 9.78
N ASP A 360 5.12 8.12 9.94
CA ASP A 360 6.49 8.48 9.54
C ASP A 360 7.06 9.80 10.11
N THR A 361 6.27 10.61 10.80
CA THR A 361 6.57 12.00 11.20
C THR A 361 6.39 12.23 12.70
N VAL A 362 5.52 11.45 13.34
CA VAL A 362 5.19 11.63 14.74
C VAL A 362 5.95 10.62 15.59
N VAL A 363 6.59 11.11 16.65
CA VAL A 363 7.25 10.27 17.65
C VAL A 363 6.42 10.28 18.91
N VAL A 364 6.10 9.09 19.39
CA VAL A 364 5.35 8.89 20.63
C VAL A 364 6.20 8.10 21.62
N SER A 365 6.37 8.63 22.83
CA SER A 365 7.09 7.92 23.88
C SER A 365 6.30 6.72 24.43
N GLU A 366 6.99 5.66 24.84
CA GLU A 366 6.35 4.48 25.43
C GLU A 366 5.62 4.82 26.75
N LYS A 367 6.13 5.81 27.50
CA LYS A 367 5.46 6.34 28.70
C LYS A 367 4.10 6.96 28.37
N PHE A 368 4.00 7.67 27.24
CA PHE A 368 2.73 8.23 26.78
C PHE A 368 1.75 7.12 26.42
N ILE A 369 2.20 6.10 25.67
CA ILE A 369 1.38 4.94 25.31
C ILE A 369 0.85 4.22 26.56
N ASN A 370 1.70 4.02 27.56
CA ASN A 370 1.29 3.42 28.83
C ASN A 370 0.26 4.29 29.57
N SER A 371 0.45 5.62 29.57
CA SER A 371 -0.51 6.56 30.14
C SER A 371 -1.87 6.49 29.42
N CYS A 372 -1.88 6.34 28.09
CA CYS A 372 -3.09 6.10 27.32
C CYS A 372 -3.74 4.76 27.67
N THR A 373 -2.97 3.69 27.88
CA THR A 373 -3.53 2.39 28.31
C THR A 373 -4.15 2.44 29.70
N ASP A 374 -3.58 3.23 30.62
CA ASP A 374 -4.09 3.37 31.99
C ASP A 374 -5.48 4.02 32.02
N LEU A 375 -5.82 4.89 31.05
CA LEU A 375 -7.18 5.48 30.91
C LEU A 375 -8.27 4.41 30.78
N PHE A 376 -7.94 3.27 30.18
CA PHE A 376 -8.88 2.19 29.94
C PHE A 376 -8.95 1.20 31.11
N ARG A 377 -8.04 1.26 32.09
CA ARG A 377 -7.96 0.28 33.18
C ARG A 377 -9.23 0.26 34.03
N ASP A 378 -9.73 1.42 34.43
CA ASP A 378 -10.96 1.52 35.22
C ASP A 378 -12.20 1.12 34.41
N LEU A 379 -12.23 1.49 33.12
CA LEU A 379 -13.28 1.07 32.19
C LEU A 379 -13.29 -0.45 31.98
N MET A 380 -12.11 -1.08 31.89
CA MET A 380 -11.94 -2.54 31.83
C MET A 380 -12.52 -3.22 33.08
N HIS A 381 -12.19 -2.72 34.28
CA HIS A 381 -12.72 -3.28 35.53
C HIS A 381 -14.25 -3.15 35.61
N GLN A 382 -14.80 -1.98 35.29
CA GLN A 382 -16.27 -1.78 35.32
C GLN A 382 -17.00 -2.64 34.29
N LYS A 383 -16.45 -2.79 33.08
CA LYS A 383 -17.03 -3.63 32.03
C LYS A 383 -16.95 -5.11 32.39
N ALA A 384 -15.81 -5.57 32.90
CA ALA A 384 -15.63 -6.94 33.36
C ALA A 384 -16.60 -7.30 34.50
N GLU A 385 -16.79 -6.42 35.49
CA GLU A 385 -17.76 -6.63 36.58
C GLU A 385 -19.22 -6.68 36.09
N LYS A 386 -19.59 -5.83 35.12
CA LYS A 386 -20.93 -5.83 34.51
C LYS A 386 -21.18 -7.08 33.68
N GLU A 387 -20.19 -7.51 32.88
CA GLU A 387 -20.30 -8.73 32.06
C GLU A 387 -20.35 -10.00 32.94
N MET A 388 -19.61 -10.05 34.05
CA MET A 388 -19.70 -11.16 35.01
C MET A 388 -21.08 -11.27 35.68
N LYS A 389 -21.75 -10.15 35.95
CA LYS A 389 -23.12 -10.15 36.52
C LYS A 389 -24.18 -10.59 35.52
N ASN A 390 -23.96 -10.34 34.23
CA ASN A 390 -24.97 -10.58 33.20
C ASN A 390 -24.78 -11.89 32.43
N ASN A 391 -23.56 -12.46 32.36
CA ASN A 391 -23.29 -13.64 31.52
C ASN A 391 -22.05 -14.48 31.96
N PRO A 392 -22.12 -15.23 33.08
CA PRO A 392 -20.99 -16.03 33.57
C PRO A 392 -20.61 -17.23 32.68
N VAL A 393 -21.50 -17.66 31.77
CA VAL A 393 -21.35 -18.92 31.00
C VAL A 393 -20.50 -18.78 29.73
N HIS A 394 -20.33 -17.56 29.20
CA HIS A 394 -19.64 -17.34 27.92
C HIS A 394 -18.14 -17.00 28.04
N LEU A 395 -17.60 -16.88 29.26
CA LEU A 395 -16.27 -16.32 29.52
C LEU A 395 -15.15 -17.35 29.71
N ILE A 396 -15.44 -18.66 29.66
CA ILE A 396 -14.47 -19.72 30.03
C ILE A 396 -14.20 -20.62 28.83
N THR A 397 -12.94 -20.66 28.36
CA THR A 397 -12.49 -21.64 27.36
C THR A 397 -12.01 -22.93 28.04
N GLU A 398 -12.01 -24.06 27.32
CA GLU A 398 -11.57 -25.37 27.86
C GLU A 398 -10.13 -25.37 28.43
N GLU A 399 -9.28 -24.40 28.04
CA GLU A 399 -7.93 -24.24 28.58
C GLU A 399 -7.90 -23.58 29.97
N ASP A 400 -8.86 -22.71 30.28
CA ASP A 400 -8.96 -22.00 31.56
C ASP A 400 -9.34 -22.94 32.73
N LEU A 401 -10.20 -23.93 32.45
CA LEU A 401 -10.63 -24.95 33.42
C LEU A 401 -9.50 -25.96 33.76
N LYS A 402 -8.60 -26.21 32.81
CA LYS A 402 -7.45 -27.12 33.02
C LYS A 402 -6.36 -26.50 33.91
N GLN A 403 -6.21 -25.18 33.93
CA GLN A 403 -5.21 -24.51 34.78
C GLN A 403 -5.73 -24.22 36.21
N GLY A 404 -7.03 -23.97 36.39
CA GLY A 404 -7.64 -23.88 37.72
C GLY A 404 -7.52 -25.17 38.54
N SER A 405 -7.73 -26.33 37.89
CA SER A 405 -7.61 -27.66 38.52
C SER A 405 -6.18 -28.05 38.91
N ILE A 406 -5.15 -27.50 38.24
CA ILE A 406 -3.74 -27.71 38.60
C ILE A 406 -3.37 -26.93 39.88
N LEU A 407 -4.03 -25.80 40.14
CA LEU A 407 -3.81 -25.01 41.36
C LEU A 407 -4.55 -25.58 42.58
N GLU A 408 -5.76 -26.12 42.42
CA GLU A 408 -6.48 -26.78 43.53
C GLU A 408 -5.79 -28.06 44.05
N ASN A 409 -5.21 -28.86 43.16
CA ASN A 409 -4.45 -30.06 43.56
C ASN A 409 -3.15 -29.76 44.32
N SER A 410 -2.70 -28.49 44.33
CA SER A 410 -1.52 -28.06 45.09
C SER A 410 -1.86 -27.67 46.54
N PHE A 411 -3.13 -27.45 46.88
CA PHE A 411 -3.57 -27.02 48.22
C PHE A 411 -4.12 -28.16 49.11
N ALA A 412 -4.42 -29.34 48.55
CA ALA A 412 -4.87 -30.50 49.32
C ALA A 412 -3.73 -31.32 50.00
N ASN A 413 -2.45 -31.07 49.67
CA ASN A 413 -1.29 -31.78 50.23
C ASN A 413 -0.55 -30.99 51.34
N LYS A 414 -1.29 -30.23 52.16
CA LYS A 414 -0.74 -29.53 53.34
C LYS A 414 -1.66 -29.62 54.56
N LYS A 415 -1.98 -30.84 55.00
CA LYS A 415 -2.29 -31.10 56.41
C LYS A 415 -2.13 -32.59 56.71
N ASP A 416 -0.94 -32.96 57.16
CA ASP A 416 -0.70 -33.96 58.21
C ASP A 416 0.80 -34.28 58.28
N LYS A 417 1.56 -33.37 58.91
CA LYS A 417 2.87 -33.71 59.50
C LYS A 417 3.39 -32.61 60.41
N LYS A 418 2.83 -32.52 61.61
CA LYS A 418 3.53 -31.91 62.75
C LYS A 418 2.97 -32.41 64.08
N ASP A 419 3.17 -33.68 64.35
CA ASP A 419 3.48 -34.11 65.71
C ASP A 419 4.50 -35.25 65.65
N GLU A 420 5.27 -35.40 66.72
CA GLU A 420 6.38 -36.34 66.90
C GLU A 420 7.73 -36.00 66.23
N ARG A 421 8.49 -35.13 66.91
CA ARG A 421 9.95 -35.28 66.96
C ARG A 421 10.48 -35.01 68.36
N ARG A 422 10.35 -36.02 69.24
CA ARG A 422 11.21 -36.22 70.42
C ARG A 422 11.12 -37.68 70.90
N LYS A 423 11.99 -38.55 70.38
CA LYS A 423 12.92 -39.40 71.16
C LYS A 423 13.77 -40.30 70.25
N LYS A 424 14.98 -40.55 70.74
CA LYS A 424 16.16 -41.15 70.10
C LYS A 424 16.10 -42.69 70.07
N ALA A 425 16.96 -43.24 69.19
CA ALA A 425 17.50 -44.61 69.12
C ALA A 425 16.48 -45.65 68.60
N THR A 426 16.77 -46.61 67.72
CA THR A 426 18.00 -47.39 67.47
C THR A 426 17.85 -48.11 66.10
N GLU A 427 18.96 -48.58 65.51
CA GLU A 427 19.06 -49.60 64.42
C GLU A 427 18.60 -49.19 63.00
N GLY A 428 19.31 -49.40 61.89
CA GLY A 428 20.52 -50.17 61.61
C GLY A 428 20.31 -51.02 60.34
N SER A 429 21.25 -50.90 59.37
CA SER A 429 21.48 -51.83 58.23
C SER A 429 20.49 -51.74 57.03
N GLY A 430 20.87 -51.80 55.74
CA GLY A 430 22.12 -52.05 55.00
C GLY A 430 21.79 -51.86 53.49
N SER A 431 22.66 -51.29 52.63
CA SER A 431 23.71 -51.99 51.85
C SER A 431 23.12 -53.04 50.85
N VAL A 432 23.41 -53.13 49.54
CA VAL A 432 24.57 -52.73 48.70
C VAL A 432 24.38 -53.27 47.26
N ARG A 433 25.06 -52.66 46.26
CA ARG A 433 25.52 -53.16 44.92
C ARG A 433 24.48 -53.62 43.88
N GLY A 434 24.65 -53.45 42.57
CA GLY A 434 25.82 -53.08 41.78
C GLY A 434 26.25 -54.20 40.81
N GLY A 435 26.01 -54.01 39.50
CA GLY A 435 26.96 -54.39 38.43
C GLY A 435 26.81 -55.72 37.66
N GLY A 436 26.71 -55.59 36.32
CA GLY A 436 27.16 -56.55 35.28
C GLY A 436 26.19 -57.69 34.92
N GLY A 437 25.96 -58.09 33.67
CA GLY A 437 26.50 -57.78 32.35
C GLY A 437 26.20 -58.95 31.39
N GLY A 438 26.01 -58.68 30.09
CA GLY A 438 26.31 -59.65 29.01
C GLY A 438 25.18 -60.27 28.16
N ASN A 439 25.16 -59.87 26.88
CA ASN A 439 24.74 -60.58 25.65
C ASN A 439 23.25 -60.92 25.41
N ALA A 440 22.70 -60.93 24.19
CA ALA A 440 23.00 -60.40 22.85
C ALA A 440 21.80 -60.75 21.93
N ARG A 441 21.58 -59.95 20.86
CA ARG A 441 20.77 -60.21 19.62
C ARG A 441 19.24 -60.08 19.80
N GLU A 442 18.47 -59.33 19.01
CA GLU A 442 18.58 -58.87 17.61
C GLU A 442 17.54 -57.74 17.31
N ILE A 443 17.91 -56.72 16.51
CA ILE A 443 17.18 -56.19 15.31
C ILE A 443 15.77 -55.55 15.55
N LYS A 444 15.35 -54.34 15.12
CA LYS A 444 15.69 -53.41 14.01
C LYS A 444 15.01 -52.04 14.24
N ILE A 445 15.78 -50.94 14.09
CA ILE A 445 15.58 -49.79 13.17
C ILE A 445 14.20 -49.05 13.21
N LYS A 446 14.06 -47.72 13.42
CA LYS A 446 14.60 -46.61 12.59
C LYS A 446 14.42 -45.20 13.24
N LYS A 447 15.57 -44.53 13.44
CA LYS A 447 15.90 -43.11 13.19
C LYS A 447 14.97 -41.97 13.65
N THR A 448 15.41 -41.32 14.74
CA THR A 448 15.19 -39.91 15.06
C THR A 448 16.17 -39.02 14.28
N LYS A 449 15.71 -37.86 13.77
CA LYS A 449 16.56 -36.83 13.15
C LYS A 449 16.46 -35.51 13.92
N LYS A 450 17.65 -34.98 14.19
CA LYS A 450 18.05 -33.77 14.91
C LYS A 450 17.18 -32.52 14.74
N LYS A 451 16.89 -31.94 15.91
CA LYS A 451 16.89 -30.52 16.30
C LYS A 451 17.71 -29.61 15.37
N GLY A 452 17.05 -28.64 14.74
CA GLY A 452 17.63 -27.53 14.00
C GLY A 452 16.76 -26.30 14.20
N ARG A 453 17.31 -25.31 14.89
CA ARG A 453 16.75 -23.99 15.21
C ARG A 453 17.07 -23.07 14.03
N LYS A 454 16.10 -22.37 13.47
CA LYS A 454 16.34 -21.21 12.60
C LYS A 454 15.15 -20.27 12.60
N ASP A 455 15.43 -19.04 13.01
CA ASP A 455 14.65 -17.83 12.78
C ASP A 455 14.68 -17.46 11.29
N ALA A 456 13.54 -16.96 10.79
CA ALA A 456 13.35 -16.02 9.68
C ALA A 456 11.83 -15.71 9.67
N ASP A 457 11.34 -14.49 9.91
CA ASP A 457 11.44 -13.22 9.16
C ASP A 457 10.10 -12.93 8.46
N SER A 458 9.81 -11.63 8.36
CA SER A 458 8.60 -10.99 7.82
C SER A 458 8.36 -11.28 6.33
N ASP A 459 7.10 -11.48 5.94
CA ASP A 459 6.34 -10.67 4.96
C ASP A 459 5.22 -11.42 4.23
N GLU A 460 4.21 -10.62 3.91
CA GLU A 460 2.91 -10.90 3.33
C GLU A 460 2.94 -11.65 1.99
N GLU A 461 1.96 -12.53 1.77
CA GLU A 461 1.03 -12.34 0.64
C GLU A 461 -0.23 -13.18 0.80
N SER A 462 -1.34 -12.55 0.43
CA SER A 462 -2.69 -13.04 0.51
C SER A 462 -2.98 -14.03 -0.62
N GLN A 463 -3.36 -15.27 -0.29
CA GLN A 463 -4.23 -16.07 -1.16
C GLN A 463 -5.37 -16.72 -0.38
N ALA A 464 -6.58 -16.26 -0.72
CA ALA A 464 -7.84 -16.79 -0.28
C ALA A 464 -7.96 -18.28 -0.63
N SER A 465 -8.18 -19.10 0.40
CA SER A 465 -8.87 -20.39 0.23
C SER A 465 -9.97 -20.50 1.26
N SER A 466 -11.18 -20.45 0.74
CA SER A 466 -12.44 -20.64 1.43
C SER A 466 -12.47 -22.01 2.12
N THR A 467 -12.32 -22.01 3.44
CA THR A 467 -12.85 -23.10 4.27
C THR A 467 -13.56 -22.51 5.48
N SER A 468 -14.89 -22.58 5.39
CA SER A 468 -15.84 -22.51 6.49
C SER A 468 -15.31 -23.24 7.74
N ARG A 469 -14.84 -22.47 8.72
CA ARG A 469 -14.68 -22.90 10.11
C ARG A 469 -15.06 -21.75 11.04
N ASN A 470 -16.04 -22.04 11.89
CA ASN A 470 -16.55 -21.24 13.00
C ASN A 470 -15.61 -20.12 13.45
N LYS A 471 -15.99 -18.88 13.13
CA LYS A 471 -15.43 -17.68 13.75
C LYS A 471 -15.80 -17.73 15.23
N HIS A 472 -14.86 -18.18 16.06
CA HIS A 472 -14.87 -17.83 17.48
C HIS A 472 -14.89 -16.30 17.51
N LEU A 473 -15.98 -15.70 18.00
CA LEU A 473 -16.04 -14.26 18.26
C LEU A 473 -14.92 -13.94 19.24
N GLU A 474 -13.84 -13.32 18.75
CA GLU A 474 -12.82 -12.77 19.63
C GLU A 474 -13.48 -11.71 20.52
N MET A 475 -13.35 -11.88 21.83
CA MET A 475 -13.85 -10.93 22.82
C MET A 475 -13.09 -9.62 22.68
N LEU A 476 -13.63 -8.68 21.90
CA LEU A 476 -13.13 -7.31 21.77
C LEU A 476 -13.50 -6.51 23.01
N PHE A 477 -12.52 -5.81 23.60
CA PHE A 477 -12.75 -4.97 24.77
C PHE A 477 -13.69 -3.80 24.45
N MET A 478 -13.43 -3.07 23.38
CA MET A 478 -14.23 -1.93 22.88
C MET A 478 -14.10 -1.86 21.34
N SER A 479 -15.02 -1.17 20.66
CA SER A 479 -14.87 -0.92 19.22
C SER A 479 -13.75 0.10 18.94
N GLN A 480 -13.27 0.15 17.70
CA GLN A 480 -12.26 1.15 17.30
C GLN A 480 -12.77 2.58 17.54
N GLU A 481 -14.04 2.84 17.23
CA GLU A 481 -14.70 4.15 17.43
C GLU A 481 -14.77 4.54 18.91
N GLU A 482 -15.12 3.61 19.78
CA GLU A 482 -15.20 3.86 21.23
C GLU A 482 -13.83 4.18 21.85
N ILE A 483 -12.76 3.52 21.38
CA ILE A 483 -11.39 3.79 21.85
C ILE A 483 -10.94 5.18 21.36
N GLN A 484 -11.24 5.52 20.10
CA GLN A 484 -10.94 6.85 19.56
C GLN A 484 -11.64 7.96 20.37
N ASP A 485 -12.93 7.78 20.71
CA ASP A 485 -13.68 8.77 21.49
C ASP A 485 -13.08 9.00 22.88
N VAL A 486 -12.62 7.95 23.55
CA VAL A 486 -11.93 8.09 24.85
C VAL A 486 -10.62 8.85 24.69
N LEU A 487 -9.83 8.55 23.64
CA LEU A 487 -8.56 9.22 23.37
C LEU A 487 -8.76 10.70 22.99
N ARG A 488 -9.76 11.03 22.16
CA ARG A 488 -10.11 12.42 21.78
C ARG A 488 -10.46 13.28 22.98
N ASN A 489 -11.17 12.71 23.96
CA ASN A 489 -11.61 13.45 25.14
C ASN A 489 -10.46 13.71 26.14
N HIS A 490 -9.40 12.88 26.12
CA HIS A 490 -8.28 12.98 27.06
C HIS A 490 -7.00 13.61 26.48
N ILE A 491 -6.77 13.50 25.16
CA ILE A 491 -5.60 14.04 24.50
C ILE A 491 -6.00 15.30 23.72
N GLN A 492 -5.71 16.48 24.28
CA GLN A 492 -5.90 17.75 23.59
C GLN A 492 -4.78 17.99 22.57
N ASP A 493 -5.11 18.66 21.46
CA ASP A 493 -4.18 19.08 20.38
C ASP A 493 -3.45 17.97 19.59
N CYS A 494 -3.97 16.73 19.61
CA CYS A 494 -3.41 15.60 18.85
C CYS A 494 -3.98 15.50 17.42
N PRO A 495 -3.16 15.25 16.39
CA PRO A 495 -3.64 15.01 15.02
C PRO A 495 -4.60 13.81 14.94
N GLU A 496 -5.66 13.97 14.16
CA GLU A 496 -6.70 12.95 13.94
C GLU A 496 -6.11 11.60 13.47
N GLU A 497 -5.17 11.68 12.54
CA GLU A 497 -4.49 10.51 11.96
C GLU A 497 -3.68 9.75 13.02
N LEU A 498 -3.10 10.46 14.01
CA LEU A 498 -2.35 9.84 15.10
C LEU A 498 -3.28 9.07 16.02
N ILE A 499 -4.47 9.61 16.30
CA ILE A 499 -5.47 8.93 17.13
C ILE A 499 -5.91 7.61 16.47
N ILE A 500 -6.03 7.58 15.15
CA ILE A 500 -6.41 6.37 14.40
C ILE A 500 -5.32 5.30 14.51
N GLU A 501 -4.06 5.60 14.15
CA GLU A 501 -2.96 4.62 14.22
C GLU A 501 -2.67 4.19 15.67
N LEU A 502 -2.72 5.12 16.62
CA LEU A 502 -2.53 4.82 18.04
C LEU A 502 -3.65 3.92 18.56
N THR A 503 -4.89 4.10 18.12
CA THR A 503 -6.00 3.18 18.43
C THR A 503 -5.72 1.79 17.89
N GLU A 504 -5.32 1.66 16.63
CA GLU A 504 -4.99 0.35 16.03
C GLU A 504 -3.86 -0.36 16.78
N HIS A 505 -2.84 0.39 17.17
CA HIS A 505 -1.75 -0.13 17.99
C HIS A 505 -2.20 -0.56 19.40
N LEU A 506 -3.17 0.15 20.00
CA LEU A 506 -3.70 -0.14 21.34
C LEU A 506 -4.74 -1.26 21.39
N ILE A 507 -5.48 -1.57 20.31
CA ILE A 507 -6.55 -2.58 20.31
C ILE A 507 -6.06 -3.94 20.84
N ARG A 508 -4.90 -4.42 20.35
CA ARG A 508 -4.35 -5.73 20.75
C ARG A 508 -3.89 -5.74 22.21
N PRO A 509 -3.03 -4.80 22.68
CA PRO A 509 -2.68 -4.67 24.09
C PRO A 509 -3.89 -4.54 25.03
N LEU A 510 -4.86 -3.69 24.69
CA LEU A 510 -6.06 -3.46 25.51
C LEU A 510 -6.93 -4.72 25.58
N THR A 511 -7.12 -5.42 24.47
CA THR A 511 -7.88 -6.69 24.45
C THR A 511 -7.20 -7.78 25.26
N LYS A 512 -5.87 -7.86 25.22
CA LYS A 512 -5.10 -8.80 26.06
C LYS A 512 -5.22 -8.45 27.54
N SER A 513 -5.04 -7.17 27.89
CA SER A 513 -5.20 -6.68 29.26
C SER A 513 -6.61 -6.94 29.79
N TYR A 514 -7.64 -6.68 28.98
CA TYR A 514 -9.04 -6.95 29.33
C TYR A 514 -9.28 -8.44 29.65
N LYS A 515 -8.73 -9.36 28.85
CA LYS A 515 -8.81 -10.81 29.12
C LYS A 515 -8.15 -11.17 30.45
N GLU A 516 -7.01 -10.57 30.79
CA GLU A 516 -6.32 -10.77 32.06
C GLU A 516 -7.13 -10.19 33.24
N VAL A 517 -7.72 -9.01 33.08
CA VAL A 517 -8.61 -8.38 34.07
C VAL A 517 -9.84 -9.26 34.33
N VAL A 518 -10.54 -9.72 33.27
CA VAL A 518 -11.67 -10.66 33.39
C VAL A 518 -11.26 -11.93 34.14
N ARG A 519 -10.09 -12.50 33.83
CA ARG A 519 -9.55 -13.69 34.51
C ARG A 519 -9.29 -13.43 36.01
N SER A 520 -8.78 -12.25 36.35
CA SER A 520 -8.51 -11.86 37.74
C SER A 520 -9.80 -11.62 38.54
N VAL A 521 -10.81 -10.98 37.94
CA VAL A 521 -12.14 -10.78 38.55
C VAL A 521 -12.86 -12.13 38.72
N PHE A 522 -12.69 -13.06 37.78
CA PHE A 522 -13.22 -14.42 37.90
C PHE A 522 -12.60 -15.22 39.06
N LEU A 523 -11.26 -15.26 39.16
CA LEU A 523 -10.54 -15.99 40.22
C LEU A 523 -10.79 -15.39 41.62
N SER A 524 -10.89 -14.07 41.71
CA SER A 524 -11.21 -13.39 42.97
C SER A 524 -12.65 -13.67 43.41
N SER A 525 -13.60 -13.77 42.49
CA SER A 525 -15.01 -14.11 42.79
C SER A 525 -15.20 -15.56 43.25
N THR A 526 -14.44 -16.52 42.67
CA THR A 526 -14.52 -17.95 43.02
C THR A 526 -13.76 -18.33 44.30
N SER A 527 -12.75 -17.56 44.71
CA SER A 527 -11.99 -17.82 45.96
C SER A 527 -12.67 -17.29 47.23
N SER A 528 -13.72 -16.47 47.10
CA SER A 528 -14.53 -15.94 48.21
C SER A 528 -15.61 -16.89 48.74
N SER A 529 -15.91 -18.02 48.08
CA SER A 529 -16.96 -18.96 48.52
C SER A 529 -16.40 -20.04 49.47
N SER A 530 -16.20 -19.65 50.73
CA SER A 530 -15.89 -20.59 51.83
C SER A 530 -16.90 -21.75 51.91
N GLY A 531 -16.46 -22.96 52.29
CA GLY A 531 -17.29 -24.17 52.42
C GLY A 531 -18.51 -24.10 53.38
N ALA A 532 -18.77 -22.92 53.98
CA ALA A 532 -19.98 -22.62 54.73
C ALA A 532 -21.19 -22.31 53.81
N SER A 533 -20.99 -21.65 52.65
CA SER A 533 -22.12 -21.34 51.74
C SER A 533 -22.62 -22.58 51.01
N ARG A 534 -21.73 -23.48 50.58
CA ARG A 534 -22.09 -24.76 49.95
C ARG A 534 -23.02 -25.62 50.83
N LYS A 535 -22.83 -25.61 52.15
CA LYS A 535 -23.70 -26.33 53.09
C LYS A 535 -25.09 -25.70 53.23
N GLN A 536 -25.20 -24.39 53.08
CA GLN A 536 -26.47 -23.69 53.11
C GLN A 536 -27.25 -23.95 51.81
N THR A 537 -26.60 -23.83 50.65
CA THR A 537 -27.19 -24.10 49.33
C THR A 537 -27.70 -25.54 49.20
N ILE A 538 -26.99 -26.54 49.76
CA ILE A 538 -27.46 -27.93 49.77
C ILE A 538 -28.68 -28.12 50.68
N ARG A 539 -28.76 -27.39 51.79
CA ARG A 539 -29.93 -27.45 52.69
C ARG A 539 -31.16 -26.85 52.04
N ASP A 540 -31.02 -25.69 51.41
CA ASP A 540 -32.11 -25.00 50.72
C ASP A 540 -32.62 -25.84 49.54
N LEU A 541 -31.70 -26.43 48.75
CA LEU A 541 -32.03 -27.38 47.69
C LEU A 541 -32.78 -28.61 48.23
N GLN A 542 -32.31 -29.21 49.32
CA GLN A 542 -32.96 -30.38 49.92
C GLN A 542 -34.39 -30.06 50.39
N GLU A 543 -34.62 -28.84 50.89
CA GLU A 543 -35.94 -28.38 51.30
C GLU A 543 -36.86 -28.18 50.09
N GLU A 544 -36.40 -27.52 49.02
CA GLU A 544 -37.18 -27.33 47.79
C GLU A 544 -37.51 -28.64 47.07
N VAL A 545 -36.53 -29.54 46.91
CA VAL A 545 -36.74 -30.87 46.33
C VAL A 545 -37.73 -31.67 47.17
N SER A 546 -37.64 -31.60 48.50
CA SER A 546 -38.59 -32.27 49.40
C SER A 546 -40.01 -31.69 49.27
N ASN A 547 -40.15 -30.36 49.12
CA ASN A 547 -41.43 -29.69 48.94
C ASN A 547 -42.10 -30.09 47.61
N LEU A 548 -41.36 -30.04 46.50
CA LEU A 548 -41.85 -30.46 45.19
C LEU A 548 -42.19 -31.96 45.16
N TYR A 549 -41.38 -32.81 45.79
CA TYR A 549 -41.65 -34.25 45.90
C TYR A 549 -42.97 -34.53 46.64
N ASN A 550 -43.21 -33.84 47.75
CA ASN A 550 -44.45 -33.97 48.51
C ASN A 550 -45.67 -33.46 47.72
N ASN A 551 -45.51 -32.36 46.97
CA ASN A 551 -46.56 -31.85 46.07
C ASN A 551 -46.92 -32.89 44.98
N ILE A 552 -45.91 -33.50 44.33
CA ILE A 552 -46.13 -34.54 43.31
C ILE A 552 -46.93 -35.71 43.89
N ARG A 553 -46.59 -36.17 45.11
CA ARG A 553 -47.32 -37.25 45.81
C ARG A 553 -48.76 -36.86 46.17
N LEU A 554 -49.00 -35.62 46.57
CA LEU A 554 -50.36 -35.15 46.88
C LEU A 554 -51.21 -34.98 45.62
N PHE A 555 -50.62 -34.50 44.53
CA PHE A 555 -51.28 -34.45 43.22
C PHE A 555 -51.56 -35.84 42.65
N GLU A 556 -50.67 -36.82 42.89
CA GLU A 556 -50.92 -38.23 42.55
C GLU A 556 -52.18 -38.77 43.25
N LYS A 557 -52.32 -38.51 44.56
CA LYS A 557 -53.52 -38.90 45.33
C LYS A 557 -54.78 -38.25 44.75
N GLY A 558 -54.71 -36.99 44.36
CA GLY A 558 -55.81 -36.27 43.70
C GLY A 558 -56.18 -36.87 42.33
N ALA A 559 -55.18 -37.21 41.52
CA ALA A 559 -55.41 -37.78 40.19
C ALA A 559 -56.09 -39.16 40.24
N LYS A 560 -55.88 -39.94 41.32
CA LYS A 560 -56.51 -41.27 41.54
C LYS A 560 -58.04 -41.23 41.73
N HIS A 561 -58.65 -40.05 41.88
CA HIS A 561 -60.11 -39.89 41.94
C HIS A 561 -60.80 -39.92 40.56
N PHE A 562 -60.04 -39.86 39.46
CA PHE A 562 -60.56 -39.82 38.10
C PHE A 562 -60.39 -41.16 37.38
N THR A 563 -61.12 -41.36 36.28
CA THR A 563 -61.02 -42.54 35.41
C THR A 563 -59.69 -42.59 34.65
N ASP A 564 -59.29 -43.79 34.19
CA ASP A 564 -57.97 -44.05 33.57
C ASP A 564 -57.54 -43.05 32.49
N GLU A 565 -58.46 -42.57 31.64
CA GLU A 565 -58.13 -41.61 30.57
C GLU A 565 -57.82 -40.20 31.12
N THR A 566 -58.64 -39.71 32.05
CA THR A 566 -58.43 -38.39 32.68
C THR A 566 -57.22 -38.45 33.62
N GLN A 567 -57.09 -39.52 34.39
CA GLN A 567 -55.93 -39.77 35.24
C GLN A 567 -54.63 -39.80 34.43
N THR A 568 -54.62 -40.45 33.27
CA THR A 568 -53.44 -40.45 32.35
C THR A 568 -53.12 -39.04 31.85
N ASN A 569 -54.13 -38.22 31.54
CA ASN A 569 -53.93 -36.84 31.10
C ASN A 569 -53.41 -35.92 32.21
N LEU A 570 -53.86 -36.11 33.45
CA LEU A 570 -53.35 -35.43 34.64
C LEU A 570 -51.89 -35.85 34.93
N ALA A 571 -51.60 -37.15 34.89
CA ALA A 571 -50.25 -37.68 35.09
C ALA A 571 -49.26 -37.13 34.04
N LYS A 572 -49.65 -37.12 32.76
CA LYS A 572 -48.83 -36.51 31.68
C LYS A 572 -48.59 -35.02 31.87
N HIS A 573 -49.58 -34.29 32.38
CA HIS A 573 -49.41 -32.86 32.64
C HIS A 573 -48.43 -32.64 33.79
N LEU A 574 -48.59 -33.37 34.89
CA LEU A 574 -47.70 -33.32 36.04
C LEU A 574 -46.25 -33.69 35.68
N LEU A 575 -46.08 -34.70 34.81
CA LEU A 575 -44.77 -35.07 34.24
C LEU A 575 -44.11 -33.92 33.48
N LYS A 576 -44.89 -33.08 32.79
CA LYS A 576 -44.37 -31.97 31.98
C LYS A 576 -44.16 -30.68 32.76
N THR A 577 -44.83 -30.50 33.90
CA THR A 577 -44.74 -29.31 34.75
C THR A 577 -43.88 -29.60 35.99
N VAL A 578 -44.50 -29.92 37.12
CA VAL A 578 -43.85 -30.04 38.44
C VAL A 578 -42.74 -31.11 38.45
N CYS A 579 -42.91 -32.22 37.72
CA CYS A 579 -41.87 -33.24 37.59
C CYS A 579 -40.69 -32.78 36.72
N THR A 580 -40.93 -31.92 35.72
CA THR A 580 -39.85 -31.27 34.98
C THR A 580 -39.12 -30.30 35.88
N ASP A 581 -39.83 -29.51 36.70
CA ASP A 581 -39.23 -28.50 37.58
C ASP A 581 -38.30 -29.15 38.62
N ILE A 582 -38.76 -30.20 39.32
CA ILE A 582 -37.90 -30.94 40.28
C ILE A 582 -36.70 -31.60 39.58
N THR A 583 -36.89 -32.09 38.34
CA THR A 583 -35.78 -32.65 37.56
C THR A 583 -34.79 -31.57 37.18
N ASN A 584 -35.26 -30.42 36.70
CA ASN A 584 -34.45 -29.29 36.32
C ASN A 584 -33.69 -28.71 37.52
N LEU A 585 -34.31 -28.67 38.71
CA LEU A 585 -33.68 -28.25 39.95
C LEU A 585 -32.48 -29.13 40.32
N ILE A 586 -32.63 -30.47 40.23
CA ILE A 586 -31.53 -31.43 40.45
C ILE A 586 -30.43 -31.25 39.40
N PHE A 587 -30.81 -31.09 38.13
CA PHE A 587 -29.84 -30.87 37.05
C PHE A 587 -29.13 -29.52 37.17
N ASN A 588 -29.79 -28.48 37.66
CA ASN A 588 -29.20 -27.18 37.89
C ASN A 588 -28.16 -27.24 39.01
N PHE A 589 -28.45 -27.98 40.07
CA PHE A 589 -27.50 -28.24 41.15
C PHE A 589 -26.25 -28.97 40.64
N LEU A 590 -26.42 -30.02 39.84
CA LEU A 590 -25.29 -30.73 39.23
C LEU A 590 -24.53 -29.88 38.21
N ALA A 591 -25.25 -29.03 37.49
CA ALA A 591 -24.66 -28.05 36.59
C ALA A 591 -23.83 -27.01 37.37
N ALA A 592 -24.21 -26.66 38.61
CA ALA A 592 -23.42 -25.77 39.46
C ALA A 592 -22.02 -26.32 39.74
N GLU A 593 -21.90 -27.63 39.95
CA GLU A 593 -20.60 -28.30 40.12
C GLU A 593 -19.75 -28.30 38.84
N LEU A 594 -20.40 -28.18 37.68
CA LEU A 594 -19.77 -28.06 36.36
C LEU A 594 -19.64 -26.60 35.88
N MET A 595 -19.97 -25.61 36.73
CA MET A 595 -20.07 -24.17 36.40
C MET A 595 -21.01 -23.86 35.22
N MET A 596 -22.07 -24.65 35.07
CA MET A 596 -23.11 -24.54 34.03
C MET A 596 -24.51 -24.23 34.61
N ALA A 597 -24.60 -23.90 35.90
CA ALA A 597 -25.87 -23.57 36.54
C ALA A 597 -26.47 -22.27 35.96
N THR A 598 -27.79 -22.23 35.93
CA THR A 598 -28.58 -21.06 35.58
C THR A 598 -29.30 -20.55 36.82
N ASP A 599 -29.48 -19.22 36.92
CA ASP A 599 -30.25 -18.64 38.03
C ASP A 599 -31.72 -19.08 38.00
N ASP A 600 -32.26 -19.30 36.80
CA ASP A 600 -33.57 -19.89 36.58
C ASP A 600 -33.44 -21.35 36.12
N HIS A 601 -33.83 -22.30 36.98
CA HIS A 601 -33.81 -23.72 36.65
C HIS A 601 -34.89 -24.11 35.62
N THR A 602 -35.95 -23.31 35.46
CA THR A 602 -37.03 -23.62 34.50
C THR A 602 -36.58 -23.45 33.04
N ALA A 603 -35.52 -22.66 32.79
CA ALA A 603 -34.90 -22.49 31.49
C ALA A 603 -34.14 -23.74 30.98
N ILE A 604 -33.93 -24.74 31.83
CA ILE A 604 -33.20 -25.96 31.48
C ILE A 604 -34.07 -26.85 30.58
N THR A 605 -33.75 -26.86 29.28
CA THR A 605 -34.46 -27.67 28.28
C THR A 605 -34.00 -29.14 28.26
N SER A 606 -34.77 -29.98 27.56
CA SER A 606 -34.42 -31.39 27.31
C SER A 606 -33.02 -31.56 26.70
N GLU A 607 -32.61 -30.66 25.81
CA GLU A 607 -31.29 -30.70 25.16
C GLU A 607 -30.16 -30.35 26.13
N ILE A 608 -30.37 -29.34 26.98
CA ILE A 608 -29.41 -28.93 28.01
C ILE A 608 -29.21 -30.08 29.01
N ARG A 609 -30.28 -30.76 29.43
CA ARG A 609 -30.17 -31.95 30.31
C ARG A 609 -29.33 -33.07 29.69
N LYS A 610 -29.48 -33.35 28.39
CA LYS A 610 -28.64 -34.33 27.69
C LYS A 610 -27.16 -33.93 27.67
N LYS A 611 -26.87 -32.63 27.48
CA LYS A 611 -25.49 -32.11 27.53
C LYS A 611 -24.88 -32.26 28.92
N ILE A 612 -25.65 -31.96 29.98
CA ILE A 612 -25.22 -32.13 31.38
C ILE A 612 -24.92 -33.61 31.65
N ILE A 613 -25.82 -34.54 31.27
CA ILE A 613 -25.61 -36.00 31.41
C ILE A 613 -24.31 -36.47 30.76
N GLY A 614 -23.93 -35.93 29.60
CA GLY A 614 -22.70 -36.29 28.90
C GLY A 614 -21.41 -35.97 29.66
N LYS A 615 -21.46 -35.01 30.59
CA LYS A 615 -20.31 -34.53 31.38
C LYS A 615 -20.26 -35.09 32.80
N LEU A 616 -21.26 -35.87 33.23
CA LEU A 616 -21.35 -36.38 34.59
C LEU A 616 -20.58 -37.71 34.79
N PRO A 617 -20.13 -38.02 36.02
CA PRO A 617 -19.52 -39.30 36.37
C PRO A 617 -20.43 -40.51 36.08
N GLU A 618 -19.83 -41.65 35.74
CA GLU A 618 -20.58 -42.87 35.37
C GLU A 618 -21.52 -43.38 36.49
N GLU A 619 -21.23 -43.07 37.76
CA GLU A 619 -22.04 -43.47 38.91
C GLU A 619 -23.43 -42.81 38.96
N SER A 620 -23.55 -41.52 38.60
CA SER A 620 -24.82 -40.76 38.62
C SER A 620 -25.51 -40.70 37.25
N LYS A 621 -24.73 -40.82 36.16
CA LYS A 621 -25.18 -40.75 34.77
C LYS A 621 -26.28 -41.77 34.43
N GLY A 622 -26.16 -43.00 34.93
CA GLY A 622 -27.16 -44.05 34.70
C GLY A 622 -28.54 -43.73 35.28
N ALA A 623 -28.58 -43.23 36.52
CA ALA A 623 -29.82 -42.87 37.20
C ALA A 623 -30.47 -41.62 36.60
N LEU A 624 -29.67 -40.60 36.29
CA LEU A 624 -30.15 -39.33 35.70
C LEU A 624 -30.65 -39.48 34.26
N THR A 625 -30.07 -40.40 33.49
CA THR A 625 -30.56 -40.72 32.14
C THR A 625 -31.96 -41.33 32.20
N LYS A 626 -32.21 -42.23 33.16
CA LYS A 626 -33.53 -42.83 33.40
C LYS A 626 -34.53 -41.79 33.88
N LEU A 627 -34.13 -40.89 34.80
CA LEU A 627 -34.97 -39.78 35.26
C LEU A 627 -35.37 -38.87 34.07
N HIS A 628 -34.42 -38.48 33.23
CA HIS A 628 -34.69 -37.67 32.03
C HIS A 628 -35.70 -38.36 31.09
N ALA A 629 -35.54 -39.67 30.84
CA ALA A 629 -36.43 -40.43 29.97
C ALA A 629 -37.86 -40.57 30.55
N SER A 630 -37.98 -40.71 31.89
CA SER A 630 -39.26 -40.93 32.56
C SER A 630 -40.25 -39.75 32.45
N LEU A 631 -39.77 -38.52 32.20
CA LEU A 631 -40.64 -37.36 31.96
C LEU A 631 -41.49 -37.48 30.68
N ASN A 632 -41.03 -38.26 29.70
CA ASN A 632 -41.80 -38.56 28.48
C ASN A 632 -42.70 -39.80 28.63
N GLY A 633 -42.73 -40.41 29.82
CA GLY A 633 -43.50 -41.60 30.14
C GLY A 633 -45.00 -41.33 30.33
N LYS A 634 -45.71 -42.37 30.80
CA LYS A 634 -47.14 -42.32 31.11
C LYS A 634 -47.46 -42.59 32.59
N SER A 635 -46.52 -43.16 33.34
CA SER A 635 -46.68 -43.55 34.74
C SER A 635 -45.93 -42.58 35.66
N LEU A 636 -46.63 -42.01 36.63
CA LEU A 636 -46.02 -41.18 37.67
C LEU A 636 -45.27 -42.03 38.70
N GLU A 637 -45.72 -43.27 38.93
CA GLU A 637 -45.07 -44.20 39.85
C GLU A 637 -43.67 -44.57 39.35
N ASP A 638 -43.51 -44.79 38.03
CA ASP A 638 -42.22 -45.05 37.39
C ASP A 638 -41.27 -43.84 37.49
N PHE A 639 -41.80 -42.62 37.32
CA PHE A 639 -41.05 -41.38 37.50
C PHE A 639 -40.54 -41.24 38.94
N LEU A 640 -41.39 -41.48 39.94
CA LEU A 640 -41.01 -41.38 41.35
C LEU A 640 -39.93 -42.40 41.75
N LEU A 641 -39.97 -43.61 41.18
CA LEU A 641 -38.89 -44.59 41.35
C LEU A 641 -37.56 -44.13 40.72
N CYS A 642 -37.61 -43.54 39.53
CA CYS A 642 -36.42 -42.98 38.87
C CYS A 642 -35.87 -41.76 39.63
N LEU A 643 -36.74 -40.93 40.20
CA LEU A 643 -36.39 -39.77 41.00
C LEU A 643 -35.73 -40.17 42.31
N ASP A 644 -36.29 -41.16 43.02
CA ASP A 644 -35.68 -41.71 44.25
C ASP A 644 -34.27 -42.27 43.94
N SER A 645 -34.11 -42.99 42.82
CA SER A 645 -32.79 -43.50 42.39
C SER A 645 -31.81 -42.39 42.02
N ALA A 646 -32.27 -41.32 41.37
CA ALA A 646 -31.43 -40.19 40.98
C ALA A 646 -31.04 -39.34 42.19
N ALA A 647 -31.95 -39.12 43.14
CA ALA A 647 -31.69 -38.38 44.37
C ALA A 647 -30.62 -39.08 45.23
N VAL A 648 -30.69 -40.41 45.35
CA VAL A 648 -29.63 -41.21 46.03
C VAL A 648 -28.30 -41.07 45.32
N ALA A 649 -28.28 -41.13 43.98
CA ALA A 649 -27.05 -40.98 43.21
C ALA A 649 -26.44 -39.56 43.24
N CYS A 650 -27.20 -38.56 43.72
CA CYS A 650 -26.77 -37.17 43.85
C CYS A 650 -26.61 -36.73 45.32
N ASP A 651 -26.63 -37.66 46.28
CA ASP A 651 -26.58 -37.40 47.73
C ASP A 651 -27.70 -36.44 48.24
N ILE A 652 -28.85 -36.43 47.55
CA ILE A 652 -30.02 -35.63 47.94
C ILE A 652 -30.96 -36.50 48.79
N MET A 653 -31.10 -36.14 50.07
CA MET A 653 -32.03 -36.81 50.98
C MET A 653 -33.47 -36.30 50.78
N VAL A 654 -34.30 -37.08 50.09
CA VAL A 654 -35.73 -36.78 49.95
C VAL A 654 -36.49 -37.26 51.20
N LYS A 655 -37.10 -36.33 51.95
CA LYS A 655 -37.92 -36.67 53.12
C LYS A 655 -39.40 -36.75 52.74
N ARG A 656 -40.01 -37.92 52.95
CA ARG A 656 -41.46 -38.09 52.83
C ARG A 656 -42.17 -37.27 53.91
N GLY A 657 -43.16 -36.47 53.53
CA GLY A 657 -43.97 -35.68 54.45
C GLY A 657 -44.72 -36.56 55.45
N ASP A 658 -44.83 -36.10 56.69
CA ASP A 658 -45.73 -36.72 57.68
C ASP A 658 -47.18 -36.22 57.45
N LYS A 659 -48.17 -36.90 58.05
CA LYS A 659 -49.58 -36.51 57.93
C LYS A 659 -49.84 -35.05 58.36
N LYS A 660 -49.00 -34.49 59.23
CA LYS A 660 -49.10 -33.09 59.69
C LYS A 660 -48.63 -32.12 58.60
N LYS A 661 -47.48 -32.35 57.97
CA LYS A 661 -46.99 -31.57 56.83
C LYS A 661 -47.89 -31.68 55.61
N GLU A 662 -48.42 -32.87 55.30
CA GLU A 662 -49.38 -33.03 54.20
C GLU A 662 -50.61 -32.11 54.38
N ARG A 663 -51.17 -32.06 55.61
CA ARG A 663 -52.29 -31.14 55.93
C ARG A 663 -51.90 -29.68 55.80
N GLN A 664 -50.69 -29.31 56.23
CA GLN A 664 -50.17 -27.95 56.12
C GLN A 664 -50.00 -27.53 54.65
N VAL A 665 -49.42 -28.38 53.82
CA VAL A 665 -49.24 -28.14 52.38
C VAL A 665 -50.59 -27.99 51.68
N LEU A 666 -51.56 -28.86 51.98
CA LEU A 666 -52.92 -28.74 51.43
C LEU A 666 -53.58 -27.41 51.83
N PHE A 667 -53.41 -26.98 53.08
CA PHE A 667 -53.93 -25.69 53.55
C PHE A 667 -53.26 -24.50 52.84
N GLN A 668 -51.93 -24.51 52.72
CA GLN A 668 -51.17 -23.45 52.03
C GLN A 668 -51.51 -23.39 50.55
N HIS A 669 -51.58 -24.53 49.87
CA HIS A 669 -52.00 -24.63 48.47
C HIS A 669 -53.39 -24.02 48.26
N ARG A 670 -54.34 -24.35 49.15
CA ARG A 670 -55.70 -23.80 49.10
C ARG A 670 -55.69 -22.28 49.26
N GLN A 671 -54.94 -21.76 50.24
CA GLN A 671 -54.84 -20.33 50.49
C GLN A 671 -54.23 -19.60 49.28
N ALA A 672 -53.17 -20.15 48.69
CA ALA A 672 -52.52 -19.60 47.50
C ALA A 672 -53.48 -19.53 46.29
N LEU A 673 -54.23 -20.61 46.04
CA LEU A 673 -55.23 -20.62 44.96
C LEU A 673 -56.39 -19.63 45.22
N ILE A 674 -56.81 -19.45 46.48
CA ILE A 674 -57.83 -18.45 46.86
C ILE A 674 -57.32 -17.02 46.59
N GLU A 675 -56.07 -16.74 46.93
CA GLU A 675 -55.45 -15.43 46.66
C GLU A 675 -55.32 -15.17 45.16
N GLN A 676 -54.91 -16.16 44.37
CA GLN A 676 -54.90 -16.08 42.91
C GLN A 676 -56.31 -15.81 42.37
N LEU A 677 -57.34 -16.55 42.82
CA LEU A 677 -58.71 -16.40 42.35
C LEU A 677 -59.28 -14.99 42.60
N LYS A 678 -58.89 -14.32 43.68
CA LYS A 678 -59.33 -12.94 43.98
C LYS A 678 -58.86 -11.95 42.92
N VAL A 679 -57.61 -12.09 42.46
CA VAL A 679 -56.96 -11.15 41.53
C VAL A 679 -57.22 -11.50 40.07
N THR A 680 -57.49 -12.76 39.74
CA THR A 680 -57.69 -13.20 38.36
C THR A 680 -58.94 -12.59 37.71
N GLU A 681 -58.79 -11.90 36.59
CA GLU A 681 -59.90 -11.37 35.78
C GLU A 681 -60.22 -12.25 34.55
N ASP A 682 -59.28 -13.09 34.10
CA ASP A 682 -59.47 -13.97 32.96
C ASP A 682 -60.54 -15.06 33.24
N PRO A 683 -61.64 -15.12 32.47
CA PRO A 683 -62.72 -16.08 32.69
C PRO A 683 -62.28 -17.55 32.65
N ALA A 684 -61.34 -17.90 31.77
CA ALA A 684 -60.86 -19.28 31.66
C ALA A 684 -60.06 -19.70 32.91
N LEU A 685 -59.18 -18.83 33.41
CA LEU A 685 -58.43 -19.06 34.63
C LEU A 685 -59.33 -19.00 35.89
N VAL A 686 -60.36 -18.14 35.92
CA VAL A 686 -61.38 -18.14 37.00
C VAL A 686 -62.08 -19.50 37.06
N LEU A 687 -62.55 -20.03 35.93
CA LEU A 687 -63.19 -21.35 35.87
C LEU A 687 -62.23 -22.46 36.34
N HIS A 688 -60.98 -22.41 35.89
CA HIS A 688 -59.96 -23.38 36.26
C HIS A 688 -59.70 -23.40 37.77
N LEU A 689 -59.37 -22.24 38.35
CA LEU A 689 -59.07 -22.09 39.78
C LEU A 689 -60.28 -22.47 40.65
N THR A 690 -61.48 -22.03 40.27
CA THR A 690 -62.73 -22.36 40.98
C THR A 690 -62.98 -23.87 40.97
N SER A 691 -62.80 -24.53 39.83
CA SER A 691 -62.99 -25.99 39.70
C SER A 691 -61.99 -26.79 40.53
N VAL A 692 -60.71 -26.40 40.53
CA VAL A 692 -59.67 -27.07 41.33
C VAL A 692 -59.88 -26.83 42.82
N LEU A 693 -60.31 -25.62 43.23
CA LEU A 693 -60.63 -25.30 44.62
C LEU A 693 -61.85 -26.09 45.12
N LEU A 694 -62.93 -26.15 44.35
CA LEU A 694 -64.12 -26.96 44.71
C LEU A 694 -63.79 -28.45 44.81
N PHE A 695 -62.94 -28.95 43.92
CA PHE A 695 -62.40 -30.30 44.03
C PHE A 695 -61.64 -30.50 45.35
N GLN A 696 -60.77 -29.54 45.71
CA GLN A 696 -60.01 -29.61 46.96
C GLN A 696 -60.88 -29.44 48.22
N PHE A 697 -62.00 -28.72 48.14
CA PHE A 697 -62.97 -28.60 49.23
C PHE A 697 -63.79 -29.88 49.44
N SER A 698 -64.16 -30.57 48.37
CA SER A 698 -64.99 -31.78 48.43
C SER A 698 -64.22 -33.07 48.71
N THR A 699 -62.99 -33.19 48.20
CA THR A 699 -62.19 -34.43 48.30
C THR A 699 -61.06 -34.36 49.32
N HIS A 700 -60.72 -33.16 49.80
CA HIS A 700 -59.51 -32.88 50.59
C HIS A 700 -58.19 -33.25 49.88
N CYS A 701 -58.22 -33.50 48.57
CA CYS A 701 -57.05 -33.77 47.74
C CYS A 701 -56.77 -32.58 46.80
N MET A 702 -55.49 -32.32 46.52
CA MET A 702 -55.09 -31.32 45.52
C MET A 702 -54.93 -31.98 44.15
N VAL A 703 -55.27 -31.25 43.09
CA VAL A 703 -55.13 -31.71 41.71
C VAL A 703 -54.43 -30.64 40.90
N HIS A 704 -53.46 -31.06 40.09
CA HIS A 704 -52.79 -30.23 39.10
C HIS A 704 -53.27 -30.65 37.72
N ALA A 705 -54.10 -29.82 37.09
CA ALA A 705 -54.78 -30.16 35.85
C ALA A 705 -54.49 -29.14 34.74
N PRO A 706 -54.37 -29.57 33.48
CA PRO A 706 -54.38 -28.64 32.36
C PRO A 706 -55.81 -28.14 32.10
N GLY A 707 -55.97 -26.96 31.49
CA GLY A 707 -57.30 -26.38 31.19
C GLY A 707 -58.28 -27.33 30.48
N ARG A 708 -57.77 -28.19 29.59
CA ARG A 708 -58.56 -29.22 28.89
C ARG A 708 -59.21 -30.28 29.78
N CYS A 709 -58.73 -30.45 31.01
CA CYS A 709 -59.26 -31.41 31.98
C CYS A 709 -60.31 -30.79 32.91
N VAL A 710 -60.55 -29.48 32.82
CA VAL A 710 -61.52 -28.75 33.66
C VAL A 710 -62.96 -29.26 33.47
N PRO A 711 -63.45 -29.56 32.24
CA PRO A 711 -64.78 -30.15 32.04
C PRO A 711 -64.98 -31.46 32.81
N GLN A 712 -63.95 -32.30 32.88
CA GLN A 712 -63.97 -33.58 33.58
C GLN A 712 -63.95 -33.39 35.10
N ILE A 713 -63.29 -32.34 35.59
CA ILE A 713 -63.36 -31.94 37.01
C ILE A 713 -64.77 -31.46 37.36
N ILE A 714 -65.38 -30.61 36.52
CA ILE A 714 -66.74 -30.13 36.72
C ILE A 714 -67.74 -31.30 36.71
N ALA A 715 -67.60 -32.22 35.76
CA ALA A 715 -68.41 -33.43 35.70
C ALA A 715 -68.27 -34.30 36.96
N PHE A 716 -67.06 -34.44 37.52
CA PHE A 716 -66.84 -35.13 38.79
C PHE A 716 -67.55 -34.41 39.96
N LEU A 717 -67.51 -33.08 39.97
CA LEU A 717 -68.13 -32.26 41.01
C LEU A 717 -69.65 -32.35 41.04
N SER A 718 -70.32 -32.74 39.95
CA SER A 718 -71.78 -32.94 39.89
C SER A 718 -72.36 -33.78 41.04
N THR A 719 -71.58 -34.75 41.55
CA THR A 719 -71.97 -35.63 42.65
C THR A 719 -71.55 -35.13 44.04
N LYS A 720 -70.85 -33.99 44.12
CA LYS A 720 -70.17 -33.49 45.33
C LYS A 720 -70.57 -32.08 45.73
N ILE A 721 -71.21 -31.31 44.86
CA ILE A 721 -71.69 -29.96 45.13
C ILE A 721 -73.19 -29.85 44.84
N PRO A 722 -73.90 -28.89 45.47
CA PRO A 722 -75.30 -28.61 45.19
C PRO A 722 -75.59 -28.35 43.70
N GLU A 723 -76.78 -28.76 43.24
CA GLU A 723 -77.19 -28.68 41.82
C GLU A 723 -77.24 -27.22 41.29
N ASP A 724 -77.56 -26.25 42.16
CA ASP A 724 -77.51 -24.81 41.85
C ASP A 724 -76.07 -24.32 41.57
N GLN A 725 -75.09 -24.84 42.32
CA GLN A 725 -73.68 -24.51 42.10
C GLN A 725 -73.11 -25.21 40.87
N HIS A 726 -73.49 -26.47 40.64
CA HIS A 726 -73.06 -27.22 39.46
C HIS A 726 -73.62 -26.63 38.16
N SER A 727 -74.90 -26.27 38.13
CA SER A 727 -75.53 -25.63 36.96
C SER A 727 -74.88 -24.28 36.63
N LEU A 728 -74.49 -23.50 37.63
CA LEU A 728 -73.74 -22.25 37.45
C LEU A 728 -72.35 -22.49 36.81
N LEU A 729 -71.61 -23.50 37.27
CA LEU A 729 -70.32 -23.88 36.69
C LEU A 729 -70.44 -24.37 35.25
N VAL A 730 -71.46 -25.18 34.95
CA VAL A 730 -71.72 -25.67 33.59
C VAL A 730 -72.10 -24.51 32.65
N LYS A 731 -72.93 -23.57 33.12
CA LYS A 731 -73.26 -22.35 32.36
C LYS A 731 -71.99 -21.56 32.04
N TYR A 732 -71.16 -21.31 33.06
CA TYR A 732 -69.92 -20.55 32.90
C TYR A 732 -68.91 -21.28 32.00
N GLN A 733 -68.78 -22.60 32.13
CA GLN A 733 -67.97 -23.44 31.23
C GLN A 733 -68.43 -23.28 29.78
N GLY A 734 -69.74 -23.31 29.51
CA GLY A 734 -70.29 -23.12 28.16
C GLY A 734 -69.90 -21.77 27.55
N LEU A 735 -69.95 -20.70 28.35
CA LEU A 735 -69.55 -19.36 27.91
C LEU A 735 -68.04 -19.25 27.68
N VAL A 736 -67.21 -19.80 28.56
CA VAL A 736 -65.75 -19.84 28.40
C VAL A 736 -65.34 -20.62 27.16
N VAL A 737 -65.97 -21.78 26.89
CA VAL A 737 -65.68 -22.57 25.69
C VAL A 737 -66.06 -21.81 24.42
N LYS A 738 -67.21 -21.13 24.38
CA LYS A 738 -67.59 -20.27 23.25
C LYS A 738 -66.59 -19.15 23.03
N GLN A 739 -66.13 -18.50 24.10
CA GLN A 739 -65.11 -17.45 24.03
C GLN A 739 -63.78 -17.97 23.46
N LEU A 740 -63.31 -19.14 23.91
CA LEU A 740 -62.06 -19.75 23.44
C LEU A 740 -62.14 -20.22 21.98
N ILE A 741 -63.30 -20.73 21.53
CA ILE A 741 -63.52 -21.12 20.12
C ILE A 741 -63.47 -19.88 19.22
N ASN A 742 -64.13 -18.77 19.62
CA ASN A 742 -64.11 -17.52 18.86
C ASN A 742 -62.69 -16.92 18.79
N GLN A 743 -61.90 -17.02 19.86
CA GLN A 743 -60.50 -16.57 19.86
C GLN A 743 -59.59 -17.42 18.96
N ASN A 744 -59.78 -18.75 18.91
CA ASN A 744 -58.98 -19.62 18.03
C ASN A 744 -59.32 -19.45 16.54
N LYS A 745 -60.58 -19.14 16.19
CA LYS A 745 -60.97 -18.85 14.80
C LYS A 745 -60.29 -17.58 14.26
N LYS A 746 -60.22 -16.51 15.07
CA LYS A 746 -59.52 -15.26 14.73
C LYS A 746 -58.02 -15.41 14.49
N ILE A 747 -57.39 -16.49 14.97
CA ILE A 747 -55.93 -16.75 14.79
C ILE A 747 -55.64 -17.58 13.51
N GLY A 748 -56.65 -18.25 12.93
CA GLY A 748 -56.50 -19.18 11.80
C GLY A 748 -56.97 -18.67 10.42
N GLN A 749 -57.70 -17.55 10.37
CA GLN A 749 -58.08 -16.87 9.12
C GLN A 749 -57.38 -15.51 9.09
N GLY A 750 -56.46 -15.33 8.14
CA GLY A 750 -55.85 -14.03 7.87
C GLY A 750 -56.89 -13.07 7.30
N ASP A 751 -56.76 -11.79 7.67
CA ASP A 751 -57.62 -10.66 7.33
C ASP A 751 -58.22 -10.76 5.91
N ASP A 752 -59.49 -11.15 5.83
CA ASP A 752 -60.33 -10.95 4.64
C ASP A 752 -61.68 -10.41 5.12
N ASP A 753 -61.89 -9.11 4.90
CA ASP A 753 -63.04 -8.33 5.37
C ASP A 753 -64.31 -8.76 4.64
N THR A 754 -65.15 -9.54 5.31
CA THR A 754 -66.53 -9.81 4.89
C THR A 754 -67.52 -9.57 6.03
N MET A 755 -68.75 -9.18 5.68
CA MET A 755 -69.80 -8.72 6.60
C MET A 755 -70.23 -9.75 7.67
N ASP A 756 -69.84 -11.02 7.53
CA ASP A 756 -70.04 -12.06 8.57
C ASP A 756 -69.24 -11.76 9.86
N ASN A 757 -68.14 -10.98 9.79
CA ASN A 757 -67.35 -10.62 10.98
C ASN A 757 -68.08 -9.67 11.95
N GLN A 758 -69.05 -8.87 11.48
CA GLN A 758 -69.75 -7.91 12.35
C GLN A 758 -70.77 -8.60 13.27
N GLU A 759 -71.52 -9.58 12.77
CA GLU A 759 -72.43 -10.39 13.60
C GLU A 759 -71.64 -11.29 14.58
N GLU A 760 -70.49 -11.82 14.15
CA GLU A 760 -69.61 -12.60 15.03
C GLU A 760 -68.91 -11.74 16.11
N GLU A 761 -68.62 -10.46 15.83
CA GLU A 761 -68.08 -9.52 16.82
C GLU A 761 -69.12 -9.04 17.85
N GLU A 762 -70.35 -8.73 17.43
CA GLU A 762 -71.45 -8.41 18.37
C GLU A 762 -71.74 -9.60 19.29
N GLY A 763 -71.82 -10.82 18.73
CA GLY A 763 -72.00 -12.05 19.52
C GLY A 763 -70.84 -12.33 20.48
N ALA A 764 -69.60 -11.97 20.11
CA ALA A 764 -68.43 -12.11 21.00
C ALA A 764 -68.42 -11.06 22.13
N GLU A 765 -68.89 -9.84 21.88
CA GLU A 765 -69.05 -8.82 22.92
C GLU A 765 -70.14 -9.19 23.93
N ASP A 766 -71.27 -9.74 23.48
CA ASP A 766 -72.35 -10.18 24.36
C ASP A 766 -71.91 -11.34 25.26
N ILE A 767 -71.15 -12.31 24.73
CA ILE A 767 -70.55 -13.38 25.53
C ILE A 767 -69.59 -12.82 26.59
N ARG A 768 -68.80 -11.78 26.26
CA ARG A 768 -67.89 -11.13 27.23
C ARG A 768 -68.65 -10.41 28.34
N LYS A 769 -69.73 -9.70 28.02
CA LYS A 769 -70.60 -9.05 29.01
C LYS A 769 -71.24 -10.08 29.94
N GLU A 770 -71.81 -11.15 29.38
CA GLU A 770 -72.42 -12.22 30.18
C GLU A 770 -71.38 -12.93 31.08
N LEU A 771 -70.17 -13.14 30.58
CA LEU A 771 -69.07 -13.68 31.39
C LEU A 771 -68.70 -12.75 32.55
N GLN A 772 -68.58 -11.44 32.32
CA GLN A 772 -68.27 -10.47 33.38
C GLN A 772 -69.32 -10.46 34.49
N GLU A 773 -70.61 -10.51 34.12
CA GLU A 773 -71.72 -10.57 35.07
C GLU A 773 -71.69 -11.84 35.93
N VAL A 774 -71.42 -12.99 35.29
CA VAL A 774 -71.44 -14.30 35.98
C VAL A 774 -70.14 -14.56 36.77
N THR A 775 -69.03 -13.93 36.40
CA THR A 775 -67.70 -14.14 37.01
C THR A 775 -67.70 -13.90 38.53
N ALA A 776 -68.36 -12.84 39.00
CA ALA A 776 -68.44 -12.55 40.43
C ALA A 776 -69.16 -13.68 41.20
N SER A 777 -70.26 -14.19 40.64
CA SER A 777 -71.04 -15.29 41.22
C SER A 777 -70.26 -16.61 41.25
N VAL A 778 -69.44 -16.88 40.23
CA VAL A 778 -68.59 -18.09 40.17
C VAL A 778 -67.46 -18.01 41.19
N LYS A 779 -66.82 -16.84 41.35
CA LYS A 779 -65.81 -16.63 42.40
C LYS A 779 -66.39 -16.81 43.80
N ASP A 780 -67.61 -16.31 44.04
CA ASP A 780 -68.29 -16.40 45.33
C ASP A 780 -68.60 -17.85 45.75
N LEU A 781 -68.69 -18.81 44.82
CA LEU A 781 -68.83 -20.24 45.14
C LEU A 781 -67.73 -20.75 46.08
N VAL A 782 -66.54 -20.18 45.97
CA VAL A 782 -65.34 -20.59 46.72
C VAL A 782 -64.93 -19.56 47.77
N LEU A 783 -65.11 -18.26 47.49
CA LEU A 783 -64.74 -17.17 48.40
C LEU A 783 -65.72 -16.98 49.56
N ARG A 784 -66.98 -17.41 49.38
CA ARG A 784 -68.05 -17.36 50.39
C ARG A 784 -68.73 -18.72 50.49
N PRO A 785 -68.03 -19.76 50.97
CA PRO A 785 -68.61 -21.09 51.06
C PRO A 785 -69.84 -21.04 51.97
N ARG A 786 -71.00 -21.52 51.47
CA ARG A 786 -72.19 -21.72 52.31
C ARG A 786 -71.77 -22.62 53.47
N LYS A 787 -72.01 -22.19 54.71
CA LYS A 787 -71.82 -23.05 55.88
C LYS A 787 -72.66 -24.32 55.65
N PRO A 788 -72.11 -25.55 55.81
CA PRO A 788 -72.92 -26.74 55.75
C PRO A 788 -73.96 -26.66 56.87
N SER A 789 -75.23 -26.66 56.51
CA SER A 789 -76.32 -26.89 57.46
C SER A 789 -76.14 -28.30 58.01
N VAL A 790 -75.93 -28.39 59.32
CA VAL A 790 -76.04 -29.64 60.06
C VAL A 790 -77.49 -30.11 59.92
N THR A 791 -77.74 -31.05 59.01
CA THR A 791 -78.86 -32.02 59.01
C THR A 791 -78.70 -32.95 57.81
N GLU A 792 -78.44 -34.22 58.13
CA GLU A 792 -78.71 -35.49 57.42
C GLU A 792 -77.46 -36.38 57.26
N GLU A 793 -77.58 -37.59 57.84
CA GLU A 793 -76.61 -38.68 57.92
C GLU A 793 -76.31 -39.34 56.57
#